data_AF-A0A8S1JYH8-F1
#
_entry.id   AF-A0A8S1JYH8-F1
#
_cell.length_a   1.000
_cell.length_b   1.000
_cell.length_c   1.000
_cell.angle_alpha   90.00
_cell.angle_beta   90.00
_cell.angle_gamma   90.00
#
_symmetry.space_group_name_H-M   'P 1'
#
loop_
_entity.id
_entity.type
_entity.pdbx_description
1 polymer ?
#
loop_
_entity_poly.entity_id
_entity_poly.type
_entity_poly.pdbx_seq_one_letter_code
_entity_poly.pdbx_strand_id
1 'polypeptide(L)'
;MNIQSFLVLSVLLTIGTKTQSVSSEEKCTCTTVKSKFDCVALGCTFTPSTTTTAATCTSTPTALAVVSVYCGSIQSPVTNCPKTRGCAFYDGKCQHFSGCQAFLKTSTKECQTISQYCISDGISCIDPQSCEIYKTLEICNSNVSDTSTQFCIWDETANPKCRAQKCSEAPSTLKLDGECNQFKAGCVTIGLGCADQKSLCSEYKSDCYNMIGSDGVCGTATDGTCIKRSCDSAPLEYTTDIQCNSFVQGCITNGSGCSINPLPNCSEYKLDPFNCLKRMGNDGYCVGTATNECQVRTCENAPADFFSTLLCNNYLIGCKYNGLNCVSQLQNCSAFTGTKDTCSKFIGLNGQCWGDVTNDSTSNCRNKLCSDGEISYNTDKLCSDFLTNCYTNGQGCTSEKKACSTFTGTITTCSKWIGSDGRCEGIDATTDKPCQARICVNAKGDNYDSNDNCKAYQFGCLSNGSGCVQTETCLATQKQLTCTATTDCLWSGFCVDSECSKYTSISMCTNNLAKGRPCIWNGTICREKLCNEADKVANTSDELCSKFMIRCVYSGDGCQDSNSECTVFRGDKTTCPNFVANSKKCWSTSETKAPCSIRKCSDNTTATSDTDCSTFLEGCVTKGAGCISVSEPCSSYIGTIDQCKLRQYIIMQKYQMH
;
A
#
# COMPACT_ATOMS: atom_id res chain seq x y z
N MET A 1 67.29 71.64 77.85
CA MET A 1 68.49 70.82 77.54
C MET A 1 68.23 70.14 76.20
N ASN A 2 68.90 70.37 75.08
CA ASN A 2 69.99 71.27 74.65
C ASN A 2 69.79 71.40 73.11
N ILE A 3 69.26 72.53 72.61
CA ILE A 3 69.94 73.54 71.76
C ILE A 3 70.81 72.99 70.62
N GLN A 4 70.42 73.28 69.36
CA GLN A 4 71.15 74.03 68.31
C GLN A 4 70.60 73.60 66.93
N SER A 5 69.87 74.42 66.17
CA SER A 5 70.27 75.63 65.38
C SER A 5 69.88 75.29 63.93
N PHE A 6 68.82 75.86 63.37
CA PHE A 6 68.81 77.07 62.54
C PHE A 6 69.65 77.00 61.24
N LEU A 7 68.97 77.33 60.13
CA LEU A 7 69.45 77.94 58.87
C LEU A 7 69.88 77.04 57.68
N VAL A 8 69.15 77.29 56.57
CA VAL A 8 69.60 77.39 55.16
C VAL A 8 69.60 76.06 54.38
N LEU A 9 68.56 75.83 53.57
CA LEU A 9 68.50 76.17 52.13
C LEU A 9 69.57 75.44 51.31
N SER A 10 69.11 74.65 50.33
CA SER A 10 69.82 74.14 49.14
C SER A 10 70.32 72.68 49.18
N VAL A 11 69.65 71.83 48.40
CA VAL A 11 70.26 70.88 47.43
C VAL A 11 70.80 69.55 47.99
N LEU A 12 70.01 68.45 47.86
CA LEU A 12 70.30 67.25 47.03
C LEU A 12 69.37 66.04 47.36
N LEU A 13 68.70 65.59 46.30
CA LEU A 13 68.35 64.21 45.91
C LEU A 13 67.33 63.37 46.71
N THR A 14 66.09 63.47 46.23
CA THR A 14 65.29 62.37 45.66
C THR A 14 65.87 60.95 45.71
N ILE A 15 65.26 60.08 46.52
CA ILE A 15 65.30 58.62 46.34
C ILE A 15 63.96 58.22 45.73
N GLY A 16 63.96 58.02 44.42
CA GLY A 16 62.85 57.42 43.68
C GLY A 16 62.97 55.91 43.69
N THR A 17 61.96 55.23 44.24
CA THR A 17 61.70 53.81 44.00
C THR A 17 61.32 53.61 42.53
N LYS A 18 62.22 53.03 41.73
CA LYS A 18 61.85 52.52 40.39
C LYS A 18 61.21 51.14 40.53
N THR A 19 59.89 51.13 40.68
CA THR A 19 59.07 49.99 40.25
C THR A 19 59.01 50.02 38.72
N GLN A 20 59.55 48.99 38.06
CA GLN A 20 59.28 48.77 36.64
C GLN A 20 57.88 48.18 36.52
N SER A 21 56.97 48.96 35.97
CA SER A 21 55.70 48.46 35.44
C SER A 21 55.97 47.82 34.08
N VAL A 22 55.82 46.50 34.00
CA VAL A 22 55.72 45.80 32.71
C VAL A 22 54.28 45.99 32.23
N SER A 23 54.09 46.64 31.08
CA SER A 23 52.77 46.77 30.46
C SER A 23 52.35 45.42 29.86
N SER A 24 51.07 45.10 29.89
CA SER A 24 50.50 43.89 29.28
C SER A 24 50.45 43.94 27.75
N GLU A 25 51.28 44.76 27.10
CA GLU A 25 51.34 44.94 25.65
C GLU A 25 52.71 44.56 25.05
N GLU A 26 53.73 44.24 25.85
CA GLU A 26 55.02 43.76 25.33
C GLU A 26 54.98 42.25 25.02
N LYS A 27 54.69 41.93 23.75
CA LYS A 27 54.78 40.55 23.23
C LYS A 27 56.24 40.18 22.94
N CYS A 28 56.66 38.97 23.34
CA CYS A 28 57.96 38.42 22.97
C CYS A 28 58.09 38.32 21.43
N THR A 29 59.24 38.69 20.87
CA THR A 29 59.53 38.55 19.44
C THR A 29 60.31 37.26 19.16
N CYS A 30 60.18 36.66 17.97
CA CYS A 30 60.83 35.38 17.63
C CYS A 30 62.33 35.33 18.01
N THR A 31 63.06 36.42 17.83
CA THR A 31 64.51 36.51 18.10
C THR A 31 64.88 36.52 19.59
N THR A 32 63.93 36.82 20.46
CA THR A 32 64.14 36.89 21.92
C THR A 32 63.88 35.56 22.64
N VAL A 33 63.28 34.59 21.95
CA VAL A 33 62.88 33.30 22.51
C VAL A 33 63.92 32.22 22.22
N LYS A 34 64.34 31.51 23.28
CA LYS A 34 65.35 30.44 23.20
C LYS A 34 64.79 29.03 23.39
N SER A 35 63.49 28.92 23.70
CA SER A 35 62.79 27.65 23.90
C SER A 35 62.06 27.21 22.63
N LYS A 36 62.09 25.91 22.33
CA LYS A 36 61.39 25.33 21.17
C LYS A 36 59.87 25.52 21.25
N PHE A 37 59.31 25.29 22.44
CA PHE A 37 57.87 25.33 22.64
C PHE A 37 57.32 26.75 22.46
N ASP A 38 57.98 27.73 23.06
CA ASP A 38 57.57 29.14 22.97
C ASP A 38 57.82 29.70 21.57
N CYS A 39 58.87 29.25 20.88
CA CYS A 39 59.15 29.64 19.49
C CYS A 39 58.03 29.20 18.53
N VAL A 40 57.55 27.96 18.69
CA VAL A 40 56.44 27.42 17.87
C VAL A 40 55.11 28.07 18.26
N ALA A 41 54.87 28.33 19.55
CA ALA A 41 53.65 29.00 20.02
C ALA A 41 53.51 30.43 19.49
N LEU A 42 54.62 31.11 19.18
CA LEU A 42 54.65 32.42 18.53
C LEU A 42 54.57 32.37 16.99
N GLY A 43 54.42 31.19 16.38
CA GLY A 43 54.35 31.04 14.93
C GLY A 43 55.68 31.21 14.18
N CYS A 44 56.81 31.07 14.90
CA CYS A 44 58.16 31.23 14.38
C CYS A 44 58.80 29.87 14.00
N THR A 45 59.96 29.89 13.33
CA THR A 45 60.71 28.64 13.01
C THR A 45 61.86 28.43 14.00
N PHE A 46 61.90 27.27 14.65
CA PHE A 46 62.95 26.89 15.59
C PHE A 46 64.03 26.05 14.91
N THR A 47 65.28 26.51 14.97
CA THR A 47 66.45 25.78 14.47
C THR A 47 67.23 25.21 15.68
N PRO A 48 67.36 23.88 15.81
CA PRO A 48 68.05 23.26 16.94
C PRO A 48 69.56 23.52 16.93
N SER A 49 70.19 23.43 18.11
CA SER A 49 71.63 23.62 18.29
C SER A 49 72.44 22.48 17.67
N THR A 50 73.61 22.80 17.12
CA THR A 50 74.63 21.82 16.72
C THR A 50 75.85 21.91 17.65
N THR A 51 76.84 21.02 17.51
CA THR A 51 78.06 20.99 18.34
C THR A 51 78.87 22.29 18.31
N THR A 52 78.61 23.20 17.37
CA THR A 52 79.31 24.49 17.23
C THR A 52 78.38 25.71 17.15
N THR A 53 77.05 25.55 17.22
CA THR A 53 76.09 26.68 17.15
C THR A 53 74.91 26.51 18.11
N ALA A 54 74.54 27.60 18.80
CA ALA A 54 73.37 27.63 19.67
C ALA A 54 72.05 27.59 18.86
N ALA A 55 70.98 27.06 19.47
CA ALA A 55 69.66 27.05 18.85
C ALA A 55 69.13 28.47 18.64
N THR A 56 68.44 28.71 17.51
CA THR A 56 67.90 30.02 17.15
C THR A 56 66.42 29.92 16.79
N CYS A 57 65.66 30.95 17.16
CA CYS A 57 64.27 31.12 16.76
C CYS A 57 64.18 32.35 15.84
N THR A 58 63.72 32.16 14.61
CA THR A 58 63.69 33.22 13.59
C THR A 58 62.26 33.45 13.10
N SER A 59 61.92 34.72 12.87
CA SER A 59 60.67 35.09 12.21
C SER A 59 60.67 34.56 10.79
N THR A 60 59.57 33.92 10.38
CA THR A 60 59.31 33.50 9.00
C THR A 60 59.46 34.71 8.05
N PRO A 61 60.00 34.55 6.83
CA PRO A 61 60.07 35.65 5.88
C PRO A 61 58.66 36.18 5.59
N THR A 62 58.41 37.43 5.98
CA THR A 62 57.38 38.37 5.51
C THR A 62 55.98 37.80 5.24
N ALA A 63 55.03 38.10 6.13
CA ALA A 63 53.59 37.84 5.95
C ALA A 63 53.01 38.36 4.60
N LEU A 64 53.61 39.39 3.98
CA LEU A 64 53.23 39.86 2.64
C LEU A 64 53.48 38.82 1.52
N ALA A 65 54.53 38.01 1.62
CA ALA A 65 54.85 37.01 0.60
C ALA A 65 53.90 35.80 0.67
N VAL A 66 53.46 35.41 1.88
CA VAL A 66 52.56 34.28 2.09
C VAL A 66 51.14 34.57 1.57
N VAL A 67 50.63 35.79 1.76
CA VAL A 67 49.29 36.18 1.26
C VAL A 67 49.28 36.37 -0.25
N SER A 68 50.37 36.86 -0.85
CA SER A 68 50.54 36.92 -2.31
C SER A 68 50.52 35.52 -2.97
N VAL A 69 51.12 34.51 -2.33
CA VAL A 69 51.09 33.12 -2.81
C VAL A 69 49.70 32.50 -2.64
N TYR A 70 49.03 32.77 -1.50
CA TYR A 70 47.66 32.30 -1.25
C TYR A 70 46.67 32.83 -2.30
N CYS A 71 46.60 34.16 -2.51
CA CYS A 71 45.71 34.75 -3.50
C CYS A 71 46.05 34.32 -4.93
N GLY A 72 47.34 34.16 -5.25
CA GLY A 72 47.78 33.67 -6.56
C GLY A 72 47.44 32.20 -6.86
N SER A 73 47.12 31.40 -5.83
CA SER A 73 46.81 29.97 -5.95
C SER A 73 45.31 29.67 -6.16
N ILE A 74 44.44 30.69 -6.14
CA ILE A 74 42.99 30.52 -6.23
C ILE A 74 42.59 30.04 -7.62
N GLN A 75 41.97 28.86 -7.69
CA GLN A 75 41.39 28.33 -8.93
C GLN A 75 40.21 29.20 -9.39
N SER A 76 40.10 29.41 -10.70
CA SER A 76 39.11 30.32 -11.30
C SER A 76 39.16 31.73 -10.68
N PRO A 77 40.30 32.44 -10.80
CA PRO A 77 40.57 33.68 -10.04
C PRO A 77 39.54 34.78 -10.32
N VAL A 78 38.98 34.86 -11.52
CA VAL A 78 37.94 35.85 -11.88
C VAL A 78 36.70 35.72 -11.00
N THR A 79 36.29 34.51 -10.62
CA THR A 79 35.06 34.24 -9.88
C THR A 79 35.27 34.02 -8.40
N ASN A 80 36.39 33.43 -8.00
CA ASN A 80 36.64 33.02 -6.62
C ASN A 80 37.50 34.02 -5.83
N CYS A 81 38.36 34.78 -6.50
CA CYS A 81 39.21 35.77 -5.82
C CYS A 81 38.39 36.86 -5.12
N PRO A 82 37.36 37.48 -5.75
CA PRO A 82 36.56 38.49 -5.07
C PRO A 82 35.82 37.95 -3.85
N LYS A 83 35.56 36.63 -3.81
CA LYS A 83 34.87 35.97 -2.69
C LYS A 83 35.78 35.59 -1.53
N THR A 84 37.08 35.69 -1.72
CA THR A 84 38.07 35.20 -0.77
C THR A 84 38.54 36.33 0.13
N ARG A 85 38.31 36.21 1.45
CA ARG A 85 38.75 37.22 2.42
C ARG A 85 40.26 37.42 2.33
N GLY A 86 40.69 38.69 2.28
CA GLY A 86 42.10 39.06 2.21
C GLY A 86 42.70 39.06 0.79
N CYS A 87 41.90 38.76 -0.24
CA CYS A 87 42.29 38.81 -1.66
C CYS A 87 41.39 39.75 -2.46
N ALA A 88 41.94 40.33 -3.53
CA ALA A 88 41.23 41.19 -4.47
C ALA A 88 41.62 40.88 -5.91
N PHE A 89 40.62 40.85 -6.79
CA PHE A 89 40.81 40.65 -8.22
C PHE A 89 40.92 42.00 -8.92
N TYR A 90 42.13 42.35 -9.37
CA TYR A 90 42.38 43.62 -10.01
C TYR A 90 43.42 43.44 -11.13
N ASP A 91 43.21 44.13 -12.25
CA ASP A 91 44.10 44.09 -13.41
C ASP A 91 44.43 42.67 -13.92
N GLY A 92 43.40 41.80 -13.94
CA GLY A 92 43.52 40.41 -14.39
C GLY A 92 44.24 39.47 -13.42
N LYS A 93 44.61 39.92 -12.21
CA LYS A 93 45.36 39.13 -11.22
C LYS A 93 44.62 39.08 -9.89
N CYS A 94 44.74 37.95 -9.20
CA CYS A 94 44.31 37.84 -7.80
C CYS A 94 45.49 38.17 -6.90
N GLN A 95 45.37 39.24 -6.12
CA GLN A 95 46.44 39.77 -5.29
C GLN A 95 45.96 40.04 -3.86
N HIS A 96 46.90 40.33 -2.97
CA HIS A 96 46.57 40.69 -1.60
C HIS A 96 45.69 41.94 -1.54
N PHE A 97 44.66 41.89 -0.71
CA PHE A 97 43.70 42.98 -0.52
C PHE A 97 44.10 43.86 0.67
N SER A 98 44.43 45.12 0.39
CA SER A 98 44.83 46.13 1.37
C SER A 98 43.67 47.00 1.90
N GLY A 99 42.47 46.86 1.36
CA GLY A 99 41.27 47.64 1.71
C GLY A 99 40.54 48.20 0.48
N CYS A 100 39.26 48.55 0.63
CA CYS A 100 38.42 48.98 -0.49
C CYS A 100 38.84 50.34 -1.08
N GLN A 101 39.31 51.26 -0.25
CA GLN A 101 39.68 52.64 -0.60
C GLN A 101 40.78 52.75 -1.66
N ALA A 102 41.47 51.65 -1.96
CA ALA A 102 42.49 51.58 -3.01
C ALA A 102 41.91 51.59 -4.44
N PHE A 103 40.58 51.43 -4.59
CA PHE A 103 39.94 51.23 -5.90
C PHE A 103 38.93 52.34 -6.21
N LEU A 104 39.09 52.98 -7.37
CA LEU A 104 38.20 54.05 -7.84
C LEU A 104 37.12 53.48 -8.77
N LYS A 105 36.09 52.85 -8.18
CA LYS A 105 34.87 52.46 -8.89
C LYS A 105 33.69 53.22 -8.32
N THR A 106 32.75 53.58 -9.20
CA THR A 106 31.59 54.39 -8.84
C THR A 106 30.35 53.55 -8.57
N SER A 107 30.35 52.25 -8.93
CA SER A 107 29.25 51.33 -8.62
C SER A 107 29.68 50.19 -7.70
N THR A 108 28.79 49.79 -6.78
CA THR A 108 29.03 48.67 -5.85
C THR A 108 29.27 47.36 -6.58
N LYS A 109 28.58 47.14 -7.70
CA LYS A 109 28.80 45.97 -8.55
C LYS A 109 30.24 45.88 -9.04
N GLU A 110 30.84 47.00 -9.43
CA GLU A 110 32.25 47.05 -9.87
C GLU A 110 33.23 46.97 -8.71
N CYS A 111 32.89 47.47 -7.51
CA CYS A 111 33.70 47.22 -6.31
C CYS A 111 33.67 45.73 -5.92
N GLN A 112 32.52 45.08 -6.06
CA GLN A 112 32.33 43.67 -5.75
C GLN A 112 33.01 42.71 -6.73
N THR A 113 33.28 43.13 -7.98
CA THR A 113 34.14 42.35 -8.89
C THR A 113 35.62 42.39 -8.47
N ILE A 114 36.02 43.35 -7.63
CA ILE A 114 37.35 43.42 -7.04
C ILE A 114 37.39 42.62 -5.73
N SER A 115 36.46 42.90 -4.82
CA SER A 115 36.26 42.16 -3.57
C SER A 115 34.80 42.25 -3.18
N GLN A 116 34.14 41.11 -2.93
CA GLN A 116 32.72 41.05 -2.53
C GLN A 116 32.42 41.78 -1.22
N TYR A 117 33.47 42.13 -0.46
CA TYR A 117 33.39 42.86 0.80
C TYR A 117 33.45 44.38 0.60
N CYS A 118 33.61 44.87 -0.63
CA CYS A 118 33.63 46.29 -0.94
C CYS A 118 32.31 46.79 -1.50
N ILE A 119 32.01 48.04 -1.20
CA ILE A 119 30.88 48.79 -1.74
C ILE A 119 31.35 50.10 -2.37
N SER A 120 30.50 50.81 -3.11
CA SER A 120 30.81 52.15 -3.65
C SER A 120 30.06 53.24 -2.90
N ASP A 121 30.72 54.37 -2.66
CA ASP A 121 30.09 55.62 -2.22
C ASP A 121 29.66 56.55 -3.39
N GLY A 122 29.79 56.06 -4.63
CA GLY A 122 29.54 56.81 -5.86
C GLY A 122 30.81 57.44 -6.46
N ILE A 123 31.92 57.46 -5.72
CA ILE A 123 33.21 58.04 -6.14
C ILE A 123 34.32 56.98 -6.11
N SER A 124 34.37 56.18 -5.05
CA SER A 124 35.39 55.17 -4.79
C SER A 124 34.82 53.96 -4.05
N CYS A 125 35.57 52.85 -4.07
CA CYS A 125 35.22 51.71 -3.25
C CYS A 125 35.54 52.00 -1.78
N ILE A 126 34.59 51.75 -0.90
CA ILE A 126 34.74 51.89 0.56
C ILE A 126 34.37 50.58 1.24
N ASP A 127 34.79 50.43 2.50
CA ASP A 127 34.30 49.35 3.35
C ASP A 127 32.83 49.63 3.72
N PRO A 128 31.99 48.59 3.91
CA PRO A 128 30.61 48.76 4.34
C PRO A 128 30.50 49.57 5.62
N GLN A 129 29.57 50.51 5.65
CA GLN A 129 29.29 51.37 6.80
C GLN A 129 27.86 51.12 7.31
N SER A 130 27.55 51.59 8.52
CA SER A 130 26.18 51.56 9.05
C SER A 130 25.23 52.29 8.08
N CYS A 131 24.06 51.70 7.81
CA CYS A 131 23.16 52.17 6.75
C CYS A 131 22.81 53.66 6.86
N GLU A 132 22.72 54.19 8.08
CA GLU A 132 22.38 55.58 8.42
C GLU A 132 23.36 56.62 7.82
N ILE A 133 24.56 56.18 7.42
CA ILE A 133 25.58 57.02 6.82
C ILE A 133 25.29 57.29 5.34
N TYR A 134 24.62 56.38 4.63
CA TYR A 134 24.31 56.56 3.21
C TYR A 134 23.23 57.64 3.01
N LYS A 135 23.54 58.66 2.19
CA LYS A 135 22.72 59.88 2.05
C LYS A 135 21.88 59.96 0.78
N THR A 136 21.96 58.99 -0.11
CA THR A 136 21.17 58.96 -1.35
C THR A 136 20.44 57.63 -1.51
N LEU A 137 19.29 57.67 -2.19
CA LEU A 137 18.48 56.50 -2.55
C LEU A 137 19.31 55.41 -3.23
N GLU A 138 20.11 55.80 -4.24
CA GLU A 138 20.90 54.88 -5.06
C GLU A 138 22.01 54.19 -4.24
N ILE A 139 22.76 54.97 -3.45
CA ILE A 139 23.82 54.42 -2.59
C ILE A 139 23.21 53.54 -1.49
N CYS A 140 22.07 53.93 -0.92
CA CYS A 140 21.43 53.14 0.12
C CYS A 140 20.96 51.76 -0.39
N ASN A 141 20.17 51.74 -1.47
CA ASN A 141 19.55 50.51 -1.96
C ASN A 141 20.54 49.58 -2.70
N SER A 142 21.75 50.05 -3.02
CA SER A 142 22.79 49.23 -3.64
C SER A 142 23.83 48.67 -2.66
N ASN A 143 23.71 49.00 -1.36
CA ASN A 143 24.73 48.69 -0.35
C ASN A 143 24.20 47.87 0.83
N VAL A 144 25.15 47.36 1.62
CA VAL A 144 24.92 46.61 2.87
C VAL A 144 25.50 47.38 4.05
N SER A 145 25.03 47.05 5.25
CA SER A 145 25.58 47.58 6.51
C SER A 145 27.03 47.14 6.76
N ASP A 146 27.65 47.75 7.76
CA ASP A 146 28.97 47.42 8.32
C ASP A 146 29.14 45.95 8.74
N THR A 147 28.06 45.24 9.06
CA THR A 147 28.11 43.79 9.33
C THR A 147 28.17 42.94 8.06
N SER A 148 27.99 43.54 6.88
CA SER A 148 27.90 42.89 5.56
C SER A 148 26.78 41.84 5.41
N THR A 149 25.90 41.71 6.40
CA THR A 149 24.83 40.69 6.45
C THR A 149 23.42 41.27 6.34
N GLN A 150 23.29 42.59 6.37
CA GLN A 150 22.01 43.29 6.36
C GLN A 150 21.97 44.31 5.23
N PHE A 151 21.02 44.16 4.31
CA PHE A 151 20.77 45.13 3.25
C PHE A 151 20.26 46.45 3.83
N CYS A 152 20.63 47.54 3.16
CA CYS A 152 20.12 48.87 3.48
C CYS A 152 18.94 49.22 2.57
N ILE A 153 17.92 49.86 3.15
CA ILE A 153 16.71 50.31 2.45
C ILE A 153 16.51 51.79 2.73
N TRP A 154 16.21 52.52 1.66
CA TRP A 154 15.84 53.91 1.74
C TRP A 154 14.39 54.05 2.22
N ASP A 155 14.20 54.71 3.35
CA ASP A 155 12.89 54.99 3.92
C ASP A 155 12.44 56.38 3.51
N GLU A 156 11.37 56.49 2.72
CA GLU A 156 10.84 57.76 2.22
C GLU A 156 9.86 58.44 3.19
N THR A 157 9.54 57.84 4.35
CA THR A 157 8.52 58.37 5.26
C THR A 157 9.02 59.56 6.10
N ALA A 158 8.45 60.75 5.85
CA ALA A 158 8.55 62.03 6.59
C ALA A 158 9.94 62.60 6.93
N ASN A 159 11.03 61.85 6.73
CA ASN A 159 12.42 62.28 6.83
C ASN A 159 13.29 61.24 6.09
N PRO A 160 13.54 61.43 4.78
CA PRO A 160 14.13 60.40 3.94
C PRO A 160 15.52 60.02 4.45
N LYS A 161 15.67 58.78 4.90
CA LYS A 161 16.91 58.29 5.48
C LYS A 161 17.15 56.84 5.09
N CYS A 162 18.41 56.50 4.91
CA CYS A 162 18.81 55.12 4.77
C CYS A 162 18.78 54.44 6.15
N ARG A 163 18.27 53.21 6.19
CA ARG A 163 18.26 52.37 7.40
C ARG A 163 18.45 50.91 7.05
N ALA A 164 18.72 50.10 8.06
CA ALA A 164 18.81 48.66 7.88
C ALA A 164 17.42 48.03 7.60
N GLN A 165 17.37 47.03 6.72
CA GLN A 165 16.17 46.24 6.43
C GLN A 165 15.72 45.46 7.66
N LYS A 166 14.40 45.38 7.90
CA LYS A 166 13.80 44.65 9.02
C LYS A 166 13.24 43.31 8.56
N CYS A 167 13.24 42.29 9.42
CA CYS A 167 12.66 40.99 9.09
C CYS A 167 11.16 41.09 8.76
N SER A 168 10.44 41.98 9.45
CA SER A 168 9.00 42.21 9.27
C SER A 168 8.61 42.79 7.90
N GLU A 169 9.59 43.16 7.06
CA GLU A 169 9.38 43.67 5.71
C GLU A 169 9.39 42.54 4.66
N ALA A 170 9.60 41.29 5.09
CA ALA A 170 9.57 40.14 4.22
C ALA A 170 8.16 39.90 3.63
N PRO A 171 8.06 39.45 2.37
CA PRO A 171 6.79 39.01 1.81
C PRO A 171 6.14 37.90 2.65
N SER A 172 4.82 37.96 2.82
CA SER A 172 4.06 36.92 3.53
C SER A 172 4.08 35.55 2.85
N THR A 173 4.62 35.47 1.62
CA THR A 173 4.82 34.22 0.88
C THR A 173 6.01 33.41 1.38
N LEU A 174 6.93 33.99 2.18
CA LEU A 174 8.05 33.25 2.75
C LEU A 174 7.57 32.48 3.99
N LYS A 175 7.69 31.14 3.95
CA LYS A 175 7.12 30.24 4.96
C LYS A 175 8.16 29.34 5.63
N LEU A 176 9.40 29.40 5.17
CA LEU A 176 10.49 28.57 5.69
C LEU A 176 11.57 29.43 6.34
N ASP A 177 12.17 28.93 7.43
CA ASP A 177 13.30 29.59 8.09
C ASP A 177 14.46 29.85 7.12
N GLY A 178 14.72 28.94 6.19
CA GLY A 178 15.74 29.11 5.15
C GLY A 178 15.46 30.27 4.19
N GLU A 179 14.20 30.49 3.82
CA GLU A 179 13.79 31.61 2.97
C GLU A 179 13.91 32.94 3.73
N CYS A 180 13.51 32.97 4.99
CA CYS A 180 13.65 34.15 5.84
C CYS A 180 15.11 34.51 6.09
N ASN A 181 15.96 33.51 6.35
CA ASN A 181 17.39 33.72 6.54
C ASN A 181 18.09 34.17 5.24
N GLN A 182 17.59 33.77 4.07
CA GLN A 182 18.04 34.30 2.78
C GLN A 182 17.55 35.74 2.53
N PHE A 183 16.32 36.07 2.92
CA PHE A 183 15.77 37.42 2.84
C PHE A 183 16.61 38.40 3.68
N LYS A 184 16.90 38.03 4.93
CA LYS A 184 17.86 38.73 5.79
C LYS A 184 18.43 37.76 6.82
N ALA A 185 19.76 37.72 6.92
CA ALA A 185 20.44 36.85 7.86
C ALA A 185 19.96 37.08 9.30
N GLY A 186 19.66 35.98 10.00
CA GLY A 186 19.15 36.00 11.37
C GLY A 186 17.62 36.14 11.49
N CYS A 187 16.89 36.32 10.39
CA CYS A 187 15.42 36.25 10.44
C CYS A 187 14.93 34.81 10.51
N VAL A 188 13.82 34.61 11.22
CA VAL A 188 13.08 33.35 11.32
C VAL A 188 11.69 33.50 10.72
N THR A 189 11.12 32.41 10.18
CA THR A 189 9.75 32.43 9.69
C THR A 189 8.77 32.47 10.85
N ILE A 190 7.68 33.23 10.65
CA ILE A 190 6.50 33.20 11.51
C ILE A 190 5.33 32.52 10.80
N GLY A 191 5.60 31.73 9.76
CA GLY A 191 4.62 31.03 8.92
C GLY A 191 4.03 31.87 7.79
N LEU A 192 3.81 33.17 8.03
CA LEU A 192 3.50 34.18 7.01
C LEU A 192 4.51 35.33 7.06
N GLY A 193 5.63 35.17 6.36
CA GLY A 193 6.73 36.13 6.38
C GLY A 193 7.74 35.86 7.49
N CYS A 194 8.47 36.90 7.89
CA CYS A 194 9.65 36.77 8.73
C CYS A 194 9.64 37.75 9.91
N ALA A 195 10.33 37.37 10.99
CA ALA A 195 10.55 38.21 12.16
C ALA A 195 11.98 38.02 12.69
N ASP A 196 12.45 38.95 13.53
CA ASP A 196 13.76 38.79 14.21
C ASP A 196 13.70 37.64 15.24
N GLN A 197 12.52 37.37 15.80
CA GLN A 197 12.24 36.25 16.70
C GLN A 197 10.75 35.88 16.65
N LYS A 198 10.41 34.63 16.97
CA LYS A 198 9.03 34.15 17.03
C LYS A 198 8.36 34.64 18.32
N SER A 199 7.24 35.34 18.20
CA SER A 199 6.34 35.67 19.33
C SER A 199 5.59 34.42 19.81
N LEU A 200 4.98 34.46 20.99
CA LEU A 200 4.03 33.42 21.40
C LEU A 200 2.79 33.44 20.49
N CYS A 201 2.14 32.30 20.29
CA CYS A 201 0.92 32.24 19.48
C CYS A 201 -0.17 33.21 19.94
N SER A 202 -0.26 33.48 21.25
CA SER A 202 -1.21 34.42 21.85
C SER A 202 -1.00 35.89 21.51
N GLU A 203 0.14 36.25 20.91
CA GLU A 203 0.43 37.64 20.51
C GLU A 203 0.00 37.96 19.08
N TYR A 204 -0.32 36.93 18.27
CA TYR A 204 -0.81 37.11 16.92
C TYR A 204 -2.29 37.54 16.92
N LYS A 205 -2.66 38.42 15.99
CA LYS A 205 -3.99 39.06 15.93
C LYS A 205 -4.94 38.48 14.89
N SER A 206 -4.42 37.81 13.86
CA SER A 206 -5.20 37.19 12.78
C SER A 206 -4.40 36.05 12.14
N ASP A 207 -5.06 35.28 11.26
CA ASP A 207 -4.44 34.24 10.43
C ASP A 207 -3.73 33.12 11.21
N CYS A 208 -4.16 32.86 12.46
CA CYS A 208 -3.49 32.00 13.42
C CYS A 208 -3.04 30.65 12.85
N TYR A 209 -3.87 29.99 12.04
CA TYR A 209 -3.56 28.68 11.46
C TYR A 209 -2.33 28.65 10.54
N ASN A 210 -1.94 29.81 10.00
CA ASN A 210 -0.77 29.95 9.14
C ASN A 210 0.44 30.53 9.91
N MET A 211 0.29 30.80 11.21
CA MET A 211 1.34 31.41 12.03
C MET A 211 2.14 30.36 12.80
N ILE A 212 3.41 30.66 13.05
CA ILE A 212 4.33 29.84 13.84
C ILE A 212 4.91 30.70 14.96
N GLY A 213 4.53 30.39 16.19
CA GLY A 213 5.05 31.02 17.40
C GLY A 213 6.28 30.31 17.97
N SER A 214 6.87 30.90 19.00
CA SER A 214 7.99 30.29 19.75
C SER A 214 7.55 29.09 20.58
N ASP A 215 6.25 29.00 20.89
CA ASP A 215 5.60 27.90 21.59
C ASP A 215 5.07 26.80 20.65
N GLY A 216 5.08 27.02 19.33
CA GLY A 216 4.77 26.02 18.31
C GLY A 216 3.93 26.56 17.15
N VAL A 217 3.26 25.65 16.42
CA VAL A 217 2.30 26.05 15.39
C VAL A 217 1.01 26.59 16.02
N CYS A 218 0.50 27.67 15.46
CA CYS A 218 -0.64 28.37 16.03
C CYS A 218 -1.97 27.90 15.44
N GLY A 219 -3.04 28.11 16.20
CA GLY A 219 -4.43 27.84 15.84
C GLY A 219 -5.34 28.87 16.50
N THR A 220 -6.65 28.69 16.39
CA THR A 220 -7.63 29.67 16.87
C THR A 220 -8.48 29.08 17.98
N ALA A 221 -8.61 29.79 19.09
CA ALA A 221 -9.54 29.46 20.16
C ALA A 221 -10.99 29.78 19.76
N THR A 222 -11.96 29.35 20.57
CA THR A 222 -13.39 29.56 20.29
C THR A 222 -13.81 31.03 20.22
N ASP A 223 -13.08 31.93 20.87
CA ASP A 223 -13.32 33.38 20.86
C ASP A 223 -12.59 34.12 19.73
N GLY A 224 -11.88 33.41 18.86
CA GLY A 224 -11.10 33.97 17.76
C GLY A 224 -9.66 34.36 18.11
N THR A 225 -9.23 34.22 19.36
CA THR A 225 -7.84 34.50 19.76
C THR A 225 -6.87 33.43 19.25
N CYS A 226 -5.65 33.83 18.89
CA CYS A 226 -4.62 32.88 18.49
C CYS A 226 -4.06 32.14 19.71
N ILE A 227 -3.93 30.82 19.62
CA ILE A 227 -3.37 29.97 20.70
C ILE A 227 -2.43 28.93 20.09
N LYS A 228 -1.55 28.35 20.91
CA LYS A 228 -0.77 27.17 20.52
C LYS A 228 -1.70 25.99 20.29
N ARG A 229 -1.53 25.27 19.18
CA ARG A 229 -2.24 24.01 18.94
C ARG A 229 -1.73 22.90 19.85
N SER A 230 -2.65 22.12 20.40
CA SER A 230 -2.36 20.86 21.09
C SER A 230 -2.75 19.68 20.19
N CYS A 231 -2.27 18.48 20.50
CA CYS A 231 -2.71 17.28 19.78
C CYS A 231 -4.24 17.12 19.85
N ASP A 232 -4.82 17.39 21.02
CA ASP A 232 -6.26 17.15 21.28
C ASP A 232 -7.19 18.15 20.58
N SER A 233 -6.64 19.24 20.02
CA SER A 233 -7.41 20.19 19.21
C SER A 233 -7.47 19.81 17.71
N ALA A 234 -6.94 18.64 17.33
CA ALA A 234 -6.98 18.18 15.95
C ALA A 234 -8.39 17.76 15.51
N PRO A 235 -8.72 17.88 14.21
CA PRO A 235 -10.01 17.42 13.69
C PRO A 235 -10.24 15.93 13.97
N LEU A 236 -11.47 15.58 14.33
CA LEU A 236 -11.83 14.21 14.74
C LEU A 236 -11.79 13.21 13.57
N GLU A 237 -11.76 13.69 12.33
CA GLU A 237 -11.57 12.88 11.11
C GLU A 237 -10.11 12.47 10.87
N TYR A 238 -9.15 12.91 11.69
CA TYR A 238 -7.75 12.49 11.56
C TYR A 238 -7.58 11.10 12.19
N THR A 239 -7.37 10.08 11.36
CA THR A 239 -7.37 8.67 11.77
C THR A 239 -6.00 8.02 11.56
N THR A 240 -4.97 8.79 11.21
CA THR A 240 -3.62 8.31 10.94
C THR A 240 -2.55 9.17 11.61
N ASP A 241 -1.43 8.55 11.97
CA ASP A 241 -0.28 9.25 12.56
C ASP A 241 0.29 10.31 11.62
N ILE A 242 0.22 10.11 10.31
CA ILE A 242 0.70 11.09 9.32
C ILE A 242 -0.11 12.38 9.39
N GLN A 243 -1.44 12.28 9.47
CA GLN A 243 -2.32 13.45 9.62
C GLN A 243 -2.04 14.16 10.94
N CYS A 244 -1.89 13.42 12.04
CA CYS A 244 -1.61 13.98 13.35
C CYS A 244 -0.23 14.64 13.45
N ASN A 245 0.81 14.00 12.93
CA ASN A 245 2.16 14.54 12.95
C ASN A 245 2.29 15.77 12.02
N SER A 246 1.47 15.84 10.96
CA SER A 246 1.36 17.04 10.12
C SER A 246 0.57 18.16 10.80
N PHE A 247 -0.37 17.82 11.69
CA PHE A 247 -1.12 18.77 12.50
C PHE A 247 -0.20 19.45 13.53
N VAL A 248 0.43 18.66 14.38
CA VAL A 248 1.44 19.10 15.36
C VAL A 248 2.48 17.99 15.45
N GLN A 249 3.76 18.34 15.27
CA GLN A 249 4.84 17.36 15.28
C GLN A 249 4.88 16.58 16.59
N GLY A 250 4.98 15.26 16.51
CA GLY A 250 5.01 14.36 17.67
C GLY A 250 3.63 13.89 18.16
N CYS A 251 2.53 14.37 17.58
CA CYS A 251 1.21 13.81 17.84
C CYS A 251 0.98 12.53 17.05
N ILE A 252 0.25 11.60 17.66
CA ILE A 252 -0.18 10.33 17.06
C ILE A 252 -1.71 10.24 17.06
N THR A 253 -2.28 9.37 16.23
CA THR A 253 -3.73 9.21 16.20
C THR A 253 -4.24 8.42 17.40
N ASN A 254 -5.37 8.86 17.95
CA ASN A 254 -6.13 8.08 18.93
C ASN A 254 -7.34 7.38 18.28
N GLY A 255 -7.30 7.16 16.95
CA GLY A 255 -8.37 6.57 16.16
C GLY A 255 -9.44 7.54 15.66
N SER A 256 -9.62 8.71 16.29
CA SER A 256 -10.54 9.76 15.82
C SER A 256 -10.11 11.15 16.29
N GLY A 257 -9.04 11.65 15.70
CA GLY A 257 -8.29 12.81 16.17
C GLY A 257 -6.91 12.41 16.62
N CYS A 258 -6.25 13.32 17.31
CA CYS A 258 -4.86 13.19 17.69
C CYS A 258 -4.69 13.31 19.19
N SER A 259 -3.63 12.70 19.71
CA SER A 259 -3.21 12.88 21.10
C SER A 259 -1.68 12.82 21.20
N ILE A 260 -1.17 13.16 22.38
CA ILE A 260 0.26 13.06 22.67
C ILE A 260 0.69 11.58 22.71
N ASN A 261 1.95 11.31 22.42
CA ASN A 261 2.56 9.99 22.58
C ASN A 261 3.21 9.90 23.99
N PRO A 262 2.91 8.89 24.81
CA PRO A 262 1.99 7.76 24.58
C PRO A 262 0.52 8.15 24.72
N LEU A 263 -0.36 7.39 24.04
CA LEU A 263 -1.81 7.54 24.17
C LEU A 263 -2.25 7.27 25.63
N PRO A 264 -3.34 7.90 26.11
CA PRO A 264 -4.02 7.46 27.32
C PRO A 264 -4.48 6.00 27.22
N ASN A 265 -4.59 5.28 28.33
CA ASN A 265 -5.26 3.98 28.31
C ASN A 265 -6.77 4.16 28.06
N CYS A 266 -7.44 3.14 27.52
CA CYS A 266 -8.86 3.22 27.20
C CYS A 266 -9.71 3.64 28.42
N SER A 267 -9.36 3.20 29.63
CA SER A 267 -10.06 3.56 30.88
C SER A 267 -10.09 5.05 31.22
N GLU A 268 -9.20 5.84 30.62
CA GLU A 268 -9.10 7.29 30.85
C GLU A 268 -10.10 8.09 30.00
N TYR A 269 -10.65 7.50 28.93
CA TYR A 269 -11.67 8.14 28.10
C TYR A 269 -13.05 8.08 28.77
N LYS A 270 -13.67 9.25 28.95
CA LYS A 270 -15.05 9.43 29.44
C LYS A 270 -15.95 9.82 28.28
N LEU A 271 -16.36 8.83 27.48
CA LEU A 271 -17.13 8.99 26.25
C LEU A 271 -18.30 8.01 26.23
N ASP A 272 -19.33 8.30 25.45
CA ASP A 272 -20.41 7.34 25.20
C ASP A 272 -19.91 6.11 24.40
N PRO A 273 -20.66 4.99 24.43
CA PRO A 273 -20.27 3.75 23.76
C PRO A 273 -19.89 3.86 22.29
N PHE A 274 -20.59 4.72 21.54
CA PHE A 274 -20.34 4.87 20.11
C PHE A 274 -19.02 5.59 19.84
N ASN A 275 -18.70 6.62 20.63
CA ASN A 275 -17.43 7.33 20.49
C ASN A 275 -16.23 6.52 21.03
N CYS A 276 -16.42 5.68 22.06
CA CYS A 276 -15.37 4.76 22.51
C CYS A 276 -14.93 3.79 21.40
N LEU A 277 -15.85 3.30 20.56
CA LEU A 277 -15.53 2.38 19.47
C LEU A 277 -14.58 2.97 18.42
N LYS A 278 -14.49 4.30 18.33
CA LYS A 278 -13.59 5.02 17.42
C LYS A 278 -12.25 5.36 18.06
N ARG A 279 -12.06 5.06 19.34
CA ARG A 279 -10.87 5.40 20.10
C ARG A 279 -9.87 4.25 20.14
N MET A 280 -8.62 4.63 20.23
CA MET A 280 -7.47 3.78 20.49
C MET A 280 -6.72 4.39 21.66
N GLY A 281 -6.44 3.58 22.67
CA GLY A 281 -5.56 3.89 23.79
C GLY A 281 -4.22 3.17 23.66
N ASN A 282 -3.34 3.39 24.63
CA ASN A 282 -2.03 2.72 24.68
C ASN A 282 -2.13 1.21 25.00
N ASP A 283 -3.26 0.79 25.57
CA ASP A 283 -3.63 -0.61 25.83
C ASP A 283 -4.39 -1.27 24.66
N GLY A 284 -4.72 -0.52 23.60
CA GLY A 284 -5.31 -1.04 22.36
C GLY A 284 -6.57 -0.30 21.92
N TYR A 285 -7.38 -0.93 21.06
CA TYR A 285 -8.67 -0.37 20.65
C TYR A 285 -9.65 -0.36 21.82
N CYS A 286 -10.52 0.65 21.86
CA CYS A 286 -11.47 0.83 22.94
C CYS A 286 -12.90 0.37 22.58
N VAL A 287 -13.69 0.11 23.62
CA VAL A 287 -15.14 -0.13 23.60
C VAL A 287 -15.76 0.54 24.80
N GLY A 288 -17.00 1.02 24.70
CA GLY A 288 -17.66 1.67 25.83
C GLY A 288 -18.56 0.75 26.63
N THR A 289 -18.78 1.14 27.88
CA THR A 289 -19.68 0.50 28.83
C THR A 289 -21.00 1.27 28.92
N ALA A 290 -22.01 0.69 29.59
CA ALA A 290 -23.28 1.37 29.85
C ALA A 290 -23.17 2.64 30.71
N THR A 291 -22.01 2.91 31.35
CA THR A 291 -21.77 4.06 32.23
C THR A 291 -21.07 5.24 31.53
N ASN A 292 -20.95 5.23 30.20
CA ASN A 292 -20.19 6.23 29.42
C ASN A 292 -18.70 6.28 29.80
N GLU A 293 -18.12 5.10 29.99
CA GLU A 293 -16.68 4.92 30.18
C GLU A 293 -16.14 3.96 29.13
N CYS A 294 -14.93 4.21 28.64
CA CYS A 294 -14.28 3.29 27.73
C CYS A 294 -13.42 2.26 28.48
N GLN A 295 -13.22 1.10 27.87
CA GLN A 295 -12.32 0.04 28.31
C GLN A 295 -11.66 -0.59 27.09
N VAL A 296 -10.55 -1.30 27.29
CA VAL A 296 -9.87 -2.02 26.21
C VAL A 296 -10.76 -3.13 25.65
N ARG A 297 -10.73 -3.35 24.33
CA ARG A 297 -11.42 -4.47 23.70
C ARG A 297 -10.86 -5.80 24.19
N THR A 298 -11.77 -6.69 24.57
CA THR A 298 -11.53 -8.13 24.80
C THR A 298 -12.57 -8.88 24.00
N CYS A 299 -12.34 -10.14 23.63
CA CYS A 299 -13.36 -10.87 22.87
C CYS A 299 -14.70 -10.94 23.62
N GLU A 300 -14.62 -11.05 24.94
CA GLU A 300 -15.75 -11.24 25.84
C GLU A 300 -16.60 -9.98 26.02
N ASN A 301 -16.06 -8.79 25.73
CA ASN A 301 -16.78 -7.52 25.80
C ASN A 301 -17.26 -6.99 24.43
N ALA A 302 -17.20 -7.83 23.39
CA ALA A 302 -17.77 -7.49 22.09
C ALA A 302 -19.28 -7.22 22.20
N PRO A 303 -19.83 -6.24 21.44
CA PRO A 303 -21.26 -5.99 21.43
C PRO A 303 -22.07 -7.22 20.96
N ALA A 304 -23.30 -7.37 21.46
CA ALA A 304 -24.14 -8.53 21.16
C ALA A 304 -24.49 -8.68 19.67
N ASP A 305 -24.43 -7.60 18.89
CA ASP A 305 -24.67 -7.60 17.45
C ASP A 305 -23.52 -8.27 16.65
N PHE A 306 -22.46 -8.72 17.31
CA PHE A 306 -21.33 -9.41 16.69
C PHE A 306 -21.60 -10.93 16.65
N PHE A 307 -22.63 -11.33 15.91
CA PHE A 307 -23.16 -12.69 15.87
C PHE A 307 -22.49 -13.61 14.83
N SER A 308 -21.25 -13.34 14.42
CA SER A 308 -20.53 -14.19 13.46
C SER A 308 -19.02 -14.16 13.66
N THR A 309 -18.34 -15.20 13.16
CA THR A 309 -16.87 -15.30 13.20
C THR A 309 -16.19 -14.09 12.55
N LEU A 310 -16.72 -13.61 11.42
CA LEU A 310 -16.18 -12.45 10.73
C LEU A 310 -16.32 -11.17 11.56
N LEU A 311 -17.51 -10.94 12.14
CA LEU A 311 -17.75 -9.77 12.99
C LEU A 311 -16.84 -9.80 14.22
N CYS A 312 -16.77 -10.93 14.94
CA CYS A 312 -15.89 -11.07 16.09
C CYS A 312 -14.42 -10.80 15.74
N ASN A 313 -13.94 -11.31 14.60
CA ASN A 313 -12.56 -11.09 14.17
C ASN A 313 -12.28 -9.62 13.78
N ASN A 314 -13.25 -8.96 13.15
CA ASN A 314 -13.18 -7.53 12.83
C ASN A 314 -13.20 -6.66 14.10
N TYR A 315 -13.91 -7.08 15.14
CA TYR A 315 -13.95 -6.39 16.42
C TYR A 315 -12.56 -6.40 17.10
N LEU A 316 -11.96 -7.57 17.20
CA LEU A 316 -10.62 -7.77 17.72
C LEU A 316 -10.01 -9.02 17.07
N ILE A 317 -8.88 -8.84 16.40
CA ILE A 317 -8.19 -9.90 15.68
C ILE A 317 -7.89 -11.06 16.63
N GLY A 318 -8.26 -12.27 16.21
CA GLY A 318 -8.08 -13.50 17.00
C GLY A 318 -9.34 -13.95 17.75
N CYS A 319 -10.36 -13.09 17.89
CA CYS A 319 -11.63 -13.52 18.46
C CYS A 319 -12.38 -14.50 17.56
N LYS A 320 -13.10 -15.42 18.21
CA LYS A 320 -13.92 -16.47 17.60
C LYS A 320 -15.36 -16.30 18.03
N TYR A 321 -16.30 -16.74 17.21
CA TYR A 321 -17.72 -16.76 17.57
C TYR A 321 -18.11 -18.14 18.09
N ASN A 322 -18.60 -18.22 19.32
CA ASN A 322 -19.05 -19.49 19.91
C ASN A 322 -20.53 -19.77 19.67
N GLY A 323 -21.18 -19.06 18.74
CA GLY A 323 -22.61 -19.23 18.46
C GLY A 323 -23.56 -18.34 19.28
N LEU A 324 -23.05 -17.69 20.35
CA LEU A 324 -23.79 -16.68 21.12
C LEU A 324 -23.04 -15.36 21.26
N ASN A 325 -21.74 -15.41 21.51
CA ASN A 325 -20.89 -14.24 21.71
C ASN A 325 -19.47 -14.49 21.17
N CYS A 326 -18.69 -13.41 21.14
CA CYS A 326 -17.28 -13.48 20.81
C CYS A 326 -16.48 -13.99 22.02
N VAL A 327 -15.51 -14.86 21.76
CA VAL A 327 -14.63 -15.45 22.77
C VAL A 327 -13.20 -15.52 22.25
N SER A 328 -12.24 -15.45 23.15
CA SER A 328 -10.81 -15.62 22.82
C SER A 328 -10.49 -17.03 22.32
N GLN A 329 -11.18 -18.06 22.87
CA GLN A 329 -11.00 -19.45 22.48
C GLN A 329 -12.32 -20.23 22.52
N LEU A 330 -12.52 -21.09 21.52
CA LEU A 330 -13.64 -22.04 21.53
C LEU A 330 -13.36 -23.16 22.53
N GLN A 331 -14.38 -23.50 23.32
CA GLN A 331 -14.33 -24.61 24.26
C GLN A 331 -14.93 -25.88 23.64
N ASN A 332 -14.65 -27.04 24.22
CA ASN A 332 -15.37 -28.26 23.86
C ASN A 332 -16.85 -28.12 24.22
N CYS A 333 -17.76 -28.76 23.46
CA CYS A 333 -19.18 -28.67 23.75
C CYS A 333 -19.55 -29.12 25.17
N SER A 334 -18.80 -30.06 25.74
CA SER A 334 -18.95 -30.54 27.13
C SER A 334 -18.71 -29.50 28.21
N ALA A 335 -18.14 -28.34 27.87
CA ALA A 335 -17.97 -27.22 28.79
C ALA A 335 -19.24 -26.36 28.95
N PHE A 336 -20.26 -26.56 28.10
CA PHE A 336 -21.52 -25.84 28.15
C PHE A 336 -22.61 -26.70 28.78
N THR A 337 -23.57 -26.04 29.44
CA THR A 337 -24.79 -26.67 29.96
C THR A 337 -26.01 -25.91 29.47
N GLY A 338 -27.07 -26.62 29.08
CA GLY A 338 -28.29 -26.00 28.60
C GLY A 338 -29.39 -26.99 28.25
N THR A 339 -30.51 -26.47 27.76
CA THR A 339 -31.54 -27.27 27.07
C THR A 339 -31.06 -27.64 25.67
N LYS A 340 -31.81 -28.49 24.95
CA LYS A 340 -31.57 -28.79 23.52
C LYS A 340 -31.39 -27.52 22.69
N ASP A 341 -32.28 -26.52 22.85
CA ASP A 341 -32.25 -25.27 22.10
C ASP A 341 -31.04 -24.40 22.46
N THR A 342 -30.69 -24.33 23.74
CA THR A 342 -29.52 -23.56 24.19
C THR A 342 -28.22 -24.20 23.70
N CYS A 343 -28.08 -25.52 23.83
CA CYS A 343 -26.90 -26.25 23.34
C CYS A 343 -26.74 -26.13 21.82
N SER A 344 -27.85 -26.15 21.07
CA SER A 344 -27.82 -26.06 19.60
C SER A 344 -27.37 -24.69 19.08
N LYS A 345 -27.36 -23.66 19.92
CA LYS A 345 -26.82 -22.35 19.57
C LYS A 345 -25.30 -22.30 19.68
N PHE A 346 -24.68 -23.14 20.52
CA PHE A 346 -23.24 -23.10 20.72
C PHE A 346 -22.45 -23.72 19.56
N ILE A 347 -21.29 -23.12 19.30
CA ILE A 347 -20.24 -23.60 18.43
C ILE A 347 -19.02 -23.84 19.33
N GLY A 348 -18.64 -25.10 19.47
CA GLY A 348 -17.45 -25.52 20.20
C GLY A 348 -16.24 -25.72 19.29
N LEU A 349 -15.16 -26.22 19.88
CA LEU A 349 -13.89 -26.50 19.19
C LEU A 349 -14.06 -27.47 18.00
N ASN A 350 -14.96 -28.45 18.14
CA ASN A 350 -15.23 -29.49 17.14
C ASN A 350 -16.49 -29.22 16.29
N GLY A 351 -16.99 -27.98 16.29
CA GLY A 351 -18.17 -27.59 15.52
C GLY A 351 -19.42 -27.38 16.38
N GLN A 352 -20.60 -27.61 15.79
CA GLN A 352 -21.88 -27.34 16.43
C GLN A 352 -22.11 -28.24 17.65
N CYS A 353 -22.66 -27.66 18.71
CA CYS A 353 -23.04 -28.37 19.92
C CYS A 353 -24.51 -28.83 19.87
N TRP A 354 -24.86 -29.77 20.75
CA TRP A 354 -26.17 -30.38 20.84
C TRP A 354 -26.50 -30.77 22.28
N GLY A 355 -27.78 -30.67 22.66
CA GLY A 355 -28.29 -31.05 23.98
C GLY A 355 -29.17 -32.29 23.89
N ASP A 356 -29.32 -33.03 24.99
CA ASP A 356 -30.11 -34.27 25.02
C ASP A 356 -31.63 -34.04 24.92
N VAL A 357 -32.38 -35.11 24.64
CA VAL A 357 -33.74 -35.13 24.05
C VAL A 357 -34.90 -34.56 24.88
N THR A 358 -34.76 -34.28 26.17
CA THR A 358 -35.86 -33.66 26.93
C THR A 358 -35.65 -32.16 27.05
N ASN A 359 -36.50 -31.36 26.40
CA ASN A 359 -36.48 -29.89 26.46
C ASN A 359 -36.68 -29.31 27.89
N ASP A 360 -37.01 -30.15 28.87
CA ASP A 360 -37.42 -29.75 30.22
C ASP A 360 -36.31 -29.79 31.27
N SER A 361 -35.10 -30.26 30.93
CA SER A 361 -33.96 -30.26 31.87
C SER A 361 -32.66 -29.77 31.25
N THR A 362 -31.87 -29.03 32.03
CA THR A 362 -30.52 -28.64 31.64
C THR A 362 -29.59 -29.84 31.72
N SER A 363 -28.78 -30.03 30.67
CA SER A 363 -27.78 -31.10 30.60
C SER A 363 -26.46 -30.56 30.06
N ASN A 364 -25.38 -31.32 30.22
CA ASN A 364 -24.12 -31.02 29.56
C ASN A 364 -24.31 -31.13 28.04
N CYS A 365 -23.93 -30.10 27.31
CA CYS A 365 -23.95 -30.17 25.86
C CYS A 365 -22.87 -31.17 25.38
N ARG A 366 -23.07 -31.72 24.19
CA ARG A 366 -22.09 -32.56 23.50
C ARG A 366 -21.93 -32.10 22.05
N ASN A 367 -20.98 -32.69 21.34
CA ASN A 367 -20.88 -32.45 19.90
C ASN A 367 -22.16 -32.96 19.21
N LYS A 368 -22.64 -32.20 18.23
CA LYS A 368 -23.74 -32.61 17.36
C LYS A 368 -23.27 -33.75 16.46
N LEU A 369 -24.10 -34.79 16.34
CA LEU A 369 -23.84 -35.98 15.54
C LEU A 369 -24.89 -36.11 14.44
N CYS A 370 -24.58 -36.80 13.35
CA CYS A 370 -25.56 -37.07 12.31
C CYS A 370 -26.79 -37.82 12.84
N SER A 371 -26.60 -38.75 13.77
CA SER A 371 -27.69 -39.51 14.39
C SER A 371 -28.70 -38.67 15.18
N ASP A 372 -28.38 -37.40 15.44
CA ASP A 372 -29.30 -36.46 16.11
C ASP A 372 -30.37 -35.91 15.16
N GLY A 373 -30.22 -36.14 13.84
CA GLY A 373 -31.19 -35.74 12.84
C GLY A 373 -32.53 -36.46 13.01
N GLU A 374 -33.62 -35.74 12.82
CA GLU A 374 -34.97 -36.29 12.96
C GLU A 374 -35.27 -37.36 11.89
N ILE A 375 -36.18 -38.29 12.18
CA ILE A 375 -36.63 -39.32 11.23
C ILE A 375 -37.25 -38.69 9.96
N SER A 376 -37.77 -37.46 10.07
CA SER A 376 -38.28 -36.66 8.96
C SER A 376 -37.19 -36.25 7.96
N TYR A 377 -35.91 -36.30 8.33
CA TYR A 377 -34.77 -35.94 7.49
C TYR A 377 -34.42 -37.10 6.55
N ASN A 378 -35.29 -37.30 5.56
CA ASN A 378 -35.27 -38.44 4.64
C ASN A 378 -34.57 -38.16 3.29
N THR A 379 -33.85 -37.05 3.17
CA THR A 379 -33.03 -36.71 2.01
C THR A 379 -31.63 -36.32 2.44
N ASP A 380 -30.63 -36.56 1.58
CA ASP A 380 -29.25 -36.15 1.85
C ASP A 380 -29.16 -34.64 2.09
N LYS A 381 -29.99 -33.83 1.40
CA LYS A 381 -30.05 -32.39 1.61
C LYS A 381 -30.51 -32.01 3.02
N LEU A 382 -31.58 -32.61 3.52
CA LEU A 382 -32.06 -32.33 4.89
C LEU A 382 -30.99 -32.70 5.93
N CYS A 383 -30.29 -33.82 5.72
CA CYS A 383 -29.19 -34.22 6.59
C CYS A 383 -27.98 -33.30 6.51
N SER A 384 -27.59 -32.86 5.30
CA SER A 384 -26.45 -31.95 5.12
C SER A 384 -26.72 -30.55 5.66
N ASP A 385 -27.98 -30.08 5.54
CA ASP A 385 -28.42 -28.82 6.13
C ASP A 385 -28.43 -28.90 7.67
N PHE A 386 -28.78 -30.06 8.22
CA PHE A 386 -28.74 -30.31 9.67
C PHE A 386 -27.31 -30.32 10.22
N LEU A 387 -26.41 -31.10 9.61
CA LEU A 387 -24.99 -31.15 9.93
C LEU A 387 -24.21 -31.56 8.69
N THR A 388 -23.20 -30.79 8.32
CA THR A 388 -22.39 -31.02 7.12
C THR A 388 -21.75 -32.42 7.16
N ASN A 389 -21.66 -33.08 6.00
CA ASN A 389 -21.20 -34.47 5.83
C ASN A 389 -22.10 -35.55 6.45
N CYS A 390 -23.35 -35.24 6.75
CA CYS A 390 -24.36 -36.24 7.07
C CYS A 390 -25.18 -36.61 5.83
N TYR A 391 -25.57 -37.88 5.77
CA TYR A 391 -26.36 -38.48 4.71
C TYR A 391 -27.65 -39.06 5.26
N THR A 392 -28.69 -39.17 4.44
CA THR A 392 -29.89 -39.90 4.86
C THR A 392 -29.65 -41.41 4.79
N ASN A 393 -30.17 -42.12 5.79
CA ASN A 393 -30.35 -43.58 5.74
C ASN A 393 -31.83 -43.95 5.51
N GLY A 394 -32.68 -42.98 5.15
CA GLY A 394 -34.13 -43.15 4.99
C GLY A 394 -34.93 -43.14 6.30
N GLN A 395 -34.25 -43.21 7.46
CA GLN A 395 -34.84 -43.16 8.81
C GLN A 395 -34.20 -42.05 9.68
N GLY A 396 -33.72 -41.00 9.03
CA GLY A 396 -32.94 -39.93 9.63
C GLY A 396 -31.56 -39.84 9.00
N CYS A 397 -30.57 -39.39 9.78
CA CYS A 397 -29.25 -39.07 9.27
C CYS A 397 -28.15 -39.97 9.86
N THR A 398 -27.11 -40.19 9.06
CA THR A 398 -25.93 -41.01 9.39
C THR A 398 -24.67 -40.35 8.85
N SER A 399 -23.53 -40.58 9.50
CA SER A 399 -22.23 -40.09 9.02
C SER A 399 -21.71 -40.90 7.83
N GLU A 400 -22.16 -42.15 7.69
CA GLU A 400 -21.76 -43.05 6.62
C GLU A 400 -22.97 -43.86 6.14
N LYS A 401 -23.13 -44.01 4.82
CA LYS A 401 -24.13 -44.91 4.24
C LYS A 401 -23.62 -46.35 4.31
N LYS A 402 -24.40 -47.25 4.91
CA LYS A 402 -24.10 -48.68 4.95
C LYS A 402 -24.80 -49.39 3.80
N ALA A 403 -24.28 -50.51 3.31
CA ALA A 403 -24.95 -51.31 2.29
C ALA A 403 -26.28 -51.87 2.81
N CYS A 404 -27.26 -52.06 1.92
CA CYS A 404 -28.59 -52.56 2.28
C CYS A 404 -28.52 -53.91 3.01
N SER A 405 -27.56 -54.77 2.65
CA SER A 405 -27.32 -56.07 3.29
C SER A 405 -26.94 -56.01 4.77
N THR A 406 -26.57 -54.83 5.29
CA THR A 406 -26.23 -54.63 6.71
C THR A 406 -27.45 -54.34 7.59
N PHE A 407 -28.59 -54.01 6.98
CA PHE A 407 -29.85 -53.83 7.69
C PHE A 407 -30.62 -55.15 7.73
N THR A 408 -31.44 -55.34 8.76
CA THR A 408 -32.35 -56.49 8.88
C THR A 408 -33.78 -56.01 9.04
N GLY A 409 -34.72 -56.68 8.39
CA GLY A 409 -36.13 -56.30 8.46
C GLY A 409 -37.05 -57.20 7.63
N THR A 410 -38.34 -56.89 7.67
CA THR A 410 -39.35 -57.41 6.76
C THR A 410 -39.43 -56.53 5.50
N ILE A 411 -40.25 -56.90 4.53
CA ILE A 411 -40.59 -56.07 3.36
C ILE A 411 -40.94 -54.62 3.75
N THR A 412 -41.66 -54.43 4.86
CA THR A 412 -42.14 -53.09 5.29
C THR A 412 -41.09 -52.25 6.01
N THR A 413 -40.13 -52.88 6.70
CA THR A 413 -39.09 -52.15 7.42
C THR A 413 -37.86 -51.94 6.54
N CYS A 414 -37.46 -52.92 5.72
CA CYS A 414 -36.39 -52.77 4.74
C CYS A 414 -36.67 -51.67 3.71
N SER A 415 -37.93 -51.50 3.27
CA SER A 415 -38.30 -50.47 2.28
C SER A 415 -38.16 -49.03 2.77
N LYS A 416 -37.93 -48.82 4.07
CA LYS A 416 -37.67 -47.51 4.67
C LYS A 416 -36.19 -47.12 4.68
N TRP A 417 -35.29 -48.08 4.49
CA TRP A 417 -33.85 -47.83 4.55
C TRP A 417 -33.28 -47.40 3.19
N ILE A 418 -32.28 -46.53 3.27
CA ILE A 418 -31.45 -46.10 2.16
C ILE A 418 -30.00 -46.43 2.52
N GLY A 419 -29.40 -47.33 1.75
CA GLY A 419 -28.01 -47.73 1.87
C GLY A 419 -27.07 -47.02 0.89
N SER A 420 -25.80 -47.41 0.92
CA SER A 420 -24.77 -46.94 -0.02
C SER A 420 -24.99 -47.44 -1.45
N ASP A 421 -25.69 -48.57 -1.57
CA ASP A 421 -26.15 -49.25 -2.79
C ASP A 421 -27.60 -48.86 -3.16
N GLY A 422 -28.17 -47.86 -2.48
CA GLY A 422 -29.44 -47.23 -2.82
C GLY A 422 -30.60 -47.63 -1.93
N ARG A 423 -31.82 -47.61 -2.47
CA ARG A 423 -33.03 -47.92 -1.71
C ARG A 423 -33.13 -49.42 -1.46
N CYS A 424 -33.40 -49.78 -0.22
CA CYS A 424 -33.46 -51.18 0.20
C CYS A 424 -34.86 -51.79 -0.02
N GLU A 425 -34.91 -53.11 -0.06
CA GLU A 425 -36.11 -53.94 -0.06
C GLU A 425 -35.91 -55.19 0.80
N GLY A 426 -37.00 -55.74 1.33
CA GLY A 426 -36.98 -56.95 2.15
C GLY A 426 -37.41 -58.16 1.32
N ILE A 427 -36.97 -59.35 1.73
CA ILE A 427 -37.24 -60.61 1.03
C ILE A 427 -38.35 -61.45 1.69
N ASP A 428 -38.73 -61.14 2.93
CA ASP A 428 -39.72 -61.87 3.71
C ASP A 428 -40.73 -60.91 4.38
N ALA A 429 -42.00 -61.28 4.41
CA ALA A 429 -43.07 -60.42 4.89
C ALA A 429 -43.21 -60.42 6.43
N THR A 430 -42.76 -61.49 7.12
CA THR A 430 -43.07 -61.73 8.54
C THR A 430 -41.84 -61.96 9.41
N THR A 431 -40.70 -62.36 8.83
CA THR A 431 -39.47 -62.62 9.56
C THR A 431 -38.39 -61.61 9.18
N ASP A 432 -37.67 -61.07 10.16
CA ASP A 432 -36.52 -60.21 9.90
C ASP A 432 -35.41 -61.00 9.19
N LYS A 433 -35.07 -60.53 7.99
CA LYS A 433 -33.97 -61.04 7.16
C LYS A 433 -33.06 -59.89 6.73
N PRO A 434 -31.81 -60.15 6.32
CA PRO A 434 -30.98 -59.12 5.71
C PRO A 434 -31.72 -58.47 4.54
N CYS A 435 -31.77 -57.14 4.52
CA CYS A 435 -32.33 -56.40 3.40
C CYS A 435 -31.43 -56.55 2.16
N GLN A 436 -31.94 -56.21 0.98
CA GLN A 436 -31.15 -56.15 -0.24
C GLN A 436 -31.40 -54.82 -0.97
N ALA A 437 -30.47 -54.40 -1.82
CA ALA A 437 -30.69 -53.24 -2.67
C ALA A 437 -31.72 -53.58 -3.76
N ARG A 438 -32.59 -52.62 -4.08
CA ARG A 438 -33.48 -52.76 -5.23
C ARG A 438 -32.67 -52.86 -6.53
N ILE A 439 -33.14 -53.67 -7.46
CA ILE A 439 -32.53 -53.83 -8.79
C ILE A 439 -33.47 -53.24 -9.82
N CYS A 440 -32.98 -52.34 -10.68
CA CYS A 440 -33.82 -51.59 -11.64
C CYS A 440 -34.75 -52.49 -12.46
N VAL A 441 -34.26 -53.64 -12.95
CA VAL A 441 -35.02 -54.55 -13.82
C VAL A 441 -36.25 -55.18 -13.16
N ASN A 442 -36.39 -55.07 -11.84
CA ASN A 442 -37.54 -55.56 -11.09
C ASN A 442 -38.71 -54.55 -11.13
N ALA A 443 -38.47 -53.28 -11.43
CA ALA A 443 -39.52 -52.29 -11.68
C ALA A 443 -40.05 -52.44 -13.11
N LYS A 444 -41.22 -53.07 -13.24
CA LYS A 444 -41.89 -53.36 -14.53
C LYS A 444 -43.31 -52.80 -14.56
N GLY A 445 -43.81 -52.52 -15.76
CA GLY A 445 -45.19 -52.09 -16.02
C GLY A 445 -45.33 -50.57 -16.20
N ASP A 446 -46.56 -50.14 -16.47
CA ASP A 446 -46.87 -48.78 -16.94
C ASP A 446 -46.54 -47.69 -15.91
N ASN A 447 -46.45 -48.02 -14.61
CA ASN A 447 -46.08 -47.08 -13.54
C ASN A 447 -44.61 -46.62 -13.59
N TYR A 448 -43.78 -47.21 -14.45
CA TYR A 448 -42.35 -46.91 -14.60
C TYR A 448 -42.02 -46.42 -16.01
N ASP A 449 -42.96 -45.70 -16.63
CA ASP A 449 -42.82 -45.09 -17.95
C ASP A 449 -41.91 -43.84 -17.98
N SER A 450 -41.65 -43.21 -16.83
CA SER A 450 -40.82 -42.01 -16.70
C SER A 450 -39.52 -42.22 -15.93
N ASN A 451 -38.51 -41.40 -16.23
CA ASN A 451 -37.24 -41.43 -15.51
C ASN A 451 -37.40 -41.08 -14.03
N ASP A 452 -38.34 -40.21 -13.68
CA ASP A 452 -38.58 -39.82 -12.29
C ASP A 452 -39.14 -41.00 -11.48
N ASN A 453 -40.05 -41.78 -12.08
CA ASN A 453 -40.57 -43.00 -11.46
C ASN A 453 -39.46 -44.03 -11.23
N CYS A 454 -38.55 -44.21 -12.19
CA CYS A 454 -37.41 -45.12 -12.03
C CYS A 454 -36.37 -44.63 -11.02
N LYS A 455 -36.03 -43.34 -11.02
CA LYS A 455 -35.14 -42.73 -10.04
C LYS A 455 -35.73 -42.77 -8.62
N ALA A 456 -37.05 -42.67 -8.49
CA ALA A 456 -37.75 -42.83 -7.22
C ALA A 456 -37.74 -44.29 -6.75
N TYR A 457 -37.81 -45.26 -7.67
CA TYR A 457 -37.71 -46.67 -7.35
C TYR A 457 -36.33 -47.04 -6.80
N GLN A 458 -35.25 -46.68 -7.50
CA GLN A 458 -33.88 -46.96 -7.12
C GLN A 458 -32.91 -45.94 -7.76
N PHE A 459 -31.86 -45.55 -7.03
CA PHE A 459 -30.86 -44.63 -7.56
C PHE A 459 -30.12 -45.27 -8.74
N GLY A 460 -29.83 -44.48 -9.78
CA GLY A 460 -29.17 -45.00 -10.99
C GLY A 460 -30.08 -45.87 -11.88
N CYS A 461 -31.40 -45.75 -11.77
CA CYS A 461 -32.35 -46.37 -12.70
C CYS A 461 -32.96 -45.34 -13.66
N LEU A 462 -33.11 -45.74 -14.92
CA LEU A 462 -33.78 -44.97 -15.98
C LEU A 462 -34.94 -45.78 -16.58
N SER A 463 -35.96 -45.09 -17.07
CA SER A 463 -37.10 -45.74 -17.73
C SER A 463 -36.71 -46.19 -19.13
N ASN A 464 -37.12 -47.40 -19.52
CA ASN A 464 -37.09 -47.89 -20.91
C ASN A 464 -38.47 -47.80 -21.60
N GLY A 465 -39.43 -47.10 -20.99
CA GLY A 465 -40.81 -46.95 -21.46
C GLY A 465 -41.75 -48.11 -21.11
N SER A 466 -41.29 -49.17 -20.46
CA SER A 466 -42.12 -50.28 -19.96
C SER A 466 -41.63 -50.85 -18.60
N GLY A 467 -40.64 -50.18 -17.99
CA GLY A 467 -39.93 -50.61 -16.80
C GLY A 467 -38.61 -49.84 -16.64
N CYS A 468 -37.80 -50.23 -15.66
CA CYS A 468 -36.52 -49.57 -15.37
C CYS A 468 -35.31 -50.42 -15.74
N VAL A 469 -34.21 -49.75 -16.13
CA VAL A 469 -32.89 -50.33 -16.42
C VAL A 469 -31.79 -49.55 -15.71
N GLN A 470 -30.62 -50.15 -15.49
CA GLN A 470 -29.44 -49.45 -14.95
C GLN A 470 -28.83 -48.49 -15.99
N THR A 471 -28.22 -47.40 -15.53
CA THR A 471 -27.66 -46.30 -16.35
C THR A 471 -26.42 -46.67 -17.19
N GLU A 472 -25.98 -47.93 -17.25
CA GLU A 472 -24.58 -48.23 -17.65
C GLU A 472 -24.34 -48.65 -19.10
N THR A 473 -25.35 -48.66 -19.97
CA THR A 473 -25.09 -48.92 -21.40
C THR A 473 -26.06 -48.16 -22.31
N CYS A 474 -25.51 -47.51 -23.35
CA CYS A 474 -26.26 -47.07 -24.53
C CYS A 474 -26.75 -48.31 -25.30
N LEU A 475 -27.61 -49.11 -24.68
CA LEU A 475 -28.21 -50.26 -25.33
C LEU A 475 -29.11 -49.74 -26.45
N ALA A 476 -29.15 -50.47 -27.56
CA ALA A 476 -30.05 -50.23 -28.69
C ALA A 476 -31.56 -50.29 -28.32
N THR A 477 -31.90 -50.33 -27.03
CA THR A 477 -33.23 -50.43 -26.45
C THR A 477 -33.90 -49.05 -26.34
N GLN A 478 -34.32 -48.57 -27.51
CA GLN A 478 -35.61 -47.96 -27.86
C GLN A 478 -36.25 -46.84 -26.99
N LYS A 479 -36.65 -45.79 -27.71
CA LYS A 479 -37.24 -44.48 -27.36
C LYS A 479 -36.24 -43.38 -26.94
N GLN A 480 -36.42 -42.21 -27.54
CA GLN A 480 -35.60 -41.00 -27.34
C GLN A 480 -35.44 -40.62 -25.87
N LEU A 481 -36.50 -40.79 -25.07
CA LEU A 481 -36.56 -40.43 -23.65
C LEU A 481 -35.46 -41.08 -22.79
N THR A 482 -35.20 -42.37 -23.00
CA THR A 482 -34.17 -43.13 -22.28
C THR A 482 -32.79 -42.69 -22.71
N CYS A 483 -32.57 -42.56 -24.02
CA CYS A 483 -31.28 -42.20 -24.60
C CYS A 483 -30.81 -40.80 -24.16
N THR A 484 -31.71 -39.81 -24.14
CA THR A 484 -31.38 -38.45 -23.70
C THR A 484 -31.15 -38.33 -22.19
N ALA A 485 -31.54 -39.34 -21.40
CA ALA A 485 -31.37 -39.34 -19.95
C ALA A 485 -30.14 -40.15 -19.49
N THR A 486 -29.57 -40.98 -20.35
CA THR A 486 -28.31 -41.68 -20.10
C THR A 486 -27.13 -40.78 -20.44
N THR A 487 -26.25 -40.58 -19.47
CA THR A 487 -25.00 -39.85 -19.67
C THR A 487 -24.15 -40.54 -20.74
N ASP A 488 -23.54 -39.76 -21.63
CA ASP A 488 -22.68 -40.23 -22.73
C ASP A 488 -23.38 -40.98 -23.88
N CYS A 489 -24.71 -40.94 -23.98
CA CYS A 489 -25.46 -41.40 -25.16
C CYS A 489 -26.02 -40.23 -26.00
N LEU A 490 -26.16 -40.43 -27.32
CA LEU A 490 -26.76 -39.49 -28.26
C LEU A 490 -27.91 -40.13 -29.03
N TRP A 491 -29.01 -39.39 -29.19
CA TRP A 491 -30.13 -39.81 -30.05
C TRP A 491 -29.96 -39.30 -31.48
N SER A 492 -29.82 -40.23 -32.45
CA SER A 492 -29.73 -39.93 -33.89
C SER A 492 -30.66 -40.85 -34.70
N GLY A 493 -31.91 -41.00 -34.25
CA GLY A 493 -32.88 -41.98 -34.76
C GLY A 493 -32.75 -43.39 -34.15
N PHE A 494 -31.58 -43.70 -33.61
CA PHE A 494 -31.30 -44.80 -32.69
C PHE A 494 -30.33 -44.29 -31.60
N CYS A 495 -30.22 -45.00 -30.48
CA CYS A 495 -29.33 -44.59 -29.38
C CYS A 495 -27.91 -45.09 -29.65
N VAL A 496 -26.95 -44.18 -29.68
CA VAL A 496 -25.53 -44.48 -29.92
C VAL A 496 -24.66 -43.87 -28.85
N ASP A 497 -23.47 -44.45 -28.68
CA ASP A 497 -22.42 -43.89 -27.82
C ASP A 497 -21.97 -42.51 -28.33
N SER A 498 -21.65 -41.61 -27.40
CA SER A 498 -21.20 -40.25 -27.70
C SER A 498 -19.72 -40.14 -28.07
N GLU A 499 -18.98 -41.25 -28.12
CA GLU A 499 -17.58 -41.29 -28.54
C GLU A 499 -17.36 -42.12 -29.81
N CYS A 500 -16.60 -41.55 -30.77
CA CYS A 500 -16.23 -42.26 -32.00
C CYS A 500 -15.49 -43.57 -31.73
N SER A 501 -14.66 -43.63 -30.68
CA SER A 501 -13.84 -44.79 -30.29
C SER A 501 -14.64 -46.07 -30.07
N LYS A 502 -15.93 -45.95 -29.78
CA LYS A 502 -16.85 -47.04 -29.46
C LYS A 502 -17.53 -47.62 -30.70
N TYR A 503 -17.40 -46.99 -31.86
CA TYR A 503 -17.92 -47.51 -33.12
C TYR A 503 -16.98 -48.60 -33.66
N THR A 504 -17.46 -49.84 -33.71
CA THR A 504 -16.67 -51.02 -34.09
C THR A 504 -16.76 -51.39 -35.57
N SER A 505 -17.54 -50.63 -36.36
CA SER A 505 -17.67 -50.85 -37.81
C SER A 505 -17.45 -49.56 -38.58
N ILE A 506 -16.96 -49.69 -39.82
CA ILE A 506 -16.74 -48.59 -40.76
C ILE A 506 -18.05 -47.80 -40.95
N SER A 507 -19.18 -48.49 -41.16
CA SER A 507 -20.47 -47.86 -41.40
C SER A 507 -20.99 -47.09 -40.19
N MET A 508 -20.80 -47.60 -38.97
CA MET A 508 -21.13 -46.85 -37.75
C MET A 508 -20.21 -45.64 -37.60
N CYS A 509 -18.93 -45.78 -37.92
CA CYS A 509 -17.97 -44.70 -37.83
C CYS A 509 -18.28 -43.55 -38.80
N THR A 510 -18.49 -43.84 -40.08
CA THR A 510 -18.59 -42.79 -41.12
C THR A 510 -19.95 -42.10 -41.16
N ASN A 511 -21.00 -42.72 -40.62
CA ASN A 511 -22.37 -42.20 -40.71
C ASN A 511 -22.89 -41.55 -39.41
N ASN A 512 -22.11 -41.55 -38.32
CA ASN A 512 -22.53 -40.98 -37.03
C ASN A 512 -21.67 -39.77 -36.61
N LEU A 513 -22.24 -38.99 -35.68
CA LEU A 513 -21.61 -37.85 -35.05
C LEU A 513 -21.40 -38.15 -33.55
N ALA A 514 -20.18 -38.03 -33.06
CA ALA A 514 -19.85 -38.08 -31.64
C ALA A 514 -19.79 -36.66 -31.08
N LYS A 515 -20.67 -36.29 -30.15
CA LYS A 515 -20.75 -34.91 -29.59
C LYS A 515 -20.80 -33.83 -30.68
N GLY A 516 -21.49 -34.12 -31.79
CA GLY A 516 -21.61 -33.22 -32.95
C GLY A 516 -20.39 -33.20 -33.89
N ARG A 517 -19.37 -34.05 -33.65
CA ARG A 517 -18.18 -34.19 -34.50
C ARG A 517 -18.28 -35.43 -35.38
N PRO A 518 -18.00 -35.34 -36.69
CA PRO A 518 -17.90 -36.51 -37.54
C PRO A 518 -16.72 -37.39 -37.12
N CYS A 519 -16.89 -38.70 -37.25
CA CYS A 519 -15.83 -39.66 -37.00
C CYS A 519 -15.14 -40.11 -38.30
N ILE A 520 -13.93 -40.63 -38.17
CA ILE A 520 -13.14 -41.18 -39.26
C ILE A 520 -12.58 -42.56 -38.89
N TRP A 521 -12.73 -43.52 -39.81
CA TRP A 521 -12.19 -44.87 -39.66
C TRP A 521 -10.74 -44.91 -40.14
N ASN A 522 -9.81 -45.35 -39.31
CA ASN A 522 -8.38 -45.39 -39.68
C ASN A 522 -7.90 -46.75 -40.21
N GLY A 523 -8.81 -47.71 -40.36
CA GLY A 523 -8.53 -49.09 -40.75
C GLY A 523 -8.72 -50.10 -39.62
N THR A 524 -8.53 -49.69 -38.36
CA THR A 524 -8.64 -50.58 -37.18
C THR A 524 -9.57 -50.04 -36.10
N ILE A 525 -9.57 -48.72 -35.89
CA ILE A 525 -10.38 -48.03 -34.89
C ILE A 525 -11.10 -46.84 -35.53
N CYS A 526 -12.26 -46.52 -34.98
CA CYS A 526 -12.94 -45.26 -35.25
C CYS A 526 -12.42 -44.19 -34.29
N ARG A 527 -12.13 -42.99 -34.80
CA ARG A 527 -11.74 -41.84 -33.96
C ARG A 527 -12.44 -40.57 -34.43
N GLU A 528 -12.39 -39.52 -33.62
CA GLU A 528 -12.85 -38.20 -34.06
C GLU A 528 -12.04 -37.72 -35.26
N LYS A 529 -12.73 -37.13 -36.24
CA LYS A 529 -12.09 -36.42 -37.35
C LYS A 529 -11.48 -35.12 -36.84
N LEU A 530 -10.26 -34.78 -37.29
CA LEU A 530 -9.55 -33.58 -36.83
C LEU A 530 -9.52 -32.50 -37.93
N CYS A 531 -9.56 -31.23 -37.54
CA CYS A 531 -9.50 -30.11 -38.51
C CYS A 531 -8.20 -30.09 -39.32
N ASN A 532 -7.07 -30.46 -38.71
CA ASN A 532 -5.76 -30.47 -39.37
C ASN A 532 -5.57 -31.61 -40.38
N GLU A 533 -6.54 -32.53 -40.49
CA GLU A 533 -6.60 -33.55 -41.54
C GLU A 533 -7.24 -32.99 -42.83
N ALA A 534 -7.74 -31.74 -42.82
CA ALA A 534 -8.19 -31.08 -44.03
C ALA A 534 -7.03 -30.87 -45.01
N ASP A 535 -7.26 -31.11 -46.29
CA ASP A 535 -6.28 -30.82 -47.33
C ASP A 535 -5.93 -29.32 -47.33
N LYS A 536 -4.64 -29.02 -47.15
CA LYS A 536 -4.15 -27.63 -46.99
C LYS A 536 -4.31 -26.80 -48.26
N VAL A 537 -4.33 -27.43 -49.43
CA VAL A 537 -4.43 -26.73 -50.72
C VAL A 537 -5.89 -26.37 -51.03
N ALA A 538 -6.83 -27.24 -50.65
CA ALA A 538 -8.25 -27.05 -50.86
C ALA A 538 -8.95 -26.20 -49.78
N ASN A 539 -8.35 -26.03 -48.60
CA ASN A 539 -8.99 -25.35 -47.47
C ASN A 539 -8.20 -24.14 -46.97
N THR A 540 -8.25 -23.05 -47.74
CA THR A 540 -7.47 -21.82 -47.50
C THR A 540 -8.27 -20.66 -46.90
N SER A 541 -9.48 -20.91 -46.39
CA SER A 541 -10.35 -19.90 -45.76
C SER A 541 -11.25 -20.52 -44.69
N ASP A 542 -11.78 -19.68 -43.78
CA ASP A 542 -12.73 -20.13 -42.73
C ASP A 542 -13.96 -20.79 -43.32
N GLU A 543 -14.46 -20.31 -44.46
CA GLU A 543 -15.60 -20.91 -45.16
C GLU A 543 -15.30 -22.34 -45.62
N LEU A 544 -14.12 -22.56 -46.21
CA LEU A 544 -13.70 -23.87 -46.69
C LEU A 544 -13.43 -24.82 -45.52
N CYS A 545 -12.75 -24.35 -44.47
CA CYS A 545 -12.54 -25.12 -43.26
C CYS A 545 -13.87 -25.51 -42.58
N SER A 546 -14.82 -24.58 -42.50
CA SER A 546 -16.14 -24.83 -41.92
C SER A 546 -16.97 -25.82 -42.75
N LYS A 547 -16.78 -25.86 -44.09
CA LYS A 547 -17.37 -26.88 -44.98
C LYS A 547 -16.74 -28.27 -44.77
N PHE A 548 -15.44 -28.34 -44.49
CA PHE A 548 -14.76 -29.62 -44.21
C PHE A 548 -15.25 -30.25 -42.90
N MET A 549 -15.40 -29.43 -41.85
CA MET A 549 -15.99 -29.83 -40.58
C MET A 549 -16.38 -28.59 -39.75
N ILE A 550 -17.54 -28.66 -39.09
CA ILE A 550 -18.01 -27.59 -38.20
C ILE A 550 -16.99 -27.32 -37.09
N ARG A 551 -16.80 -26.04 -36.73
CA ARG A 551 -15.79 -25.57 -35.77
C ARG A 551 -14.33 -25.60 -36.24
N CYS A 552 -14.06 -25.92 -37.50
CA CYS A 552 -12.75 -25.69 -38.09
C CYS A 552 -12.63 -24.28 -38.66
N VAL A 553 -11.55 -23.60 -38.28
CA VAL A 553 -11.18 -22.27 -38.77
C VAL A 553 -9.84 -22.33 -39.50
N TYR A 554 -9.61 -21.41 -40.42
CA TYR A 554 -8.36 -21.30 -41.13
C TYR A 554 -7.30 -20.68 -40.23
N SER A 555 -6.24 -21.43 -39.99
CA SER A 555 -5.15 -21.03 -39.10
C SER A 555 -4.12 -20.11 -39.76
N GLY A 556 -4.31 -19.76 -41.04
CA GLY A 556 -3.25 -19.23 -41.89
C GLY A 556 -2.38 -20.32 -42.54
N ASP A 557 -2.41 -21.57 -42.06
CA ASP A 557 -1.61 -22.69 -42.61
C ASP A 557 -2.42 -24.01 -42.72
N GLY A 558 -3.67 -23.89 -43.15
CA GLY A 558 -4.66 -24.97 -43.20
C GLY A 558 -5.69 -24.87 -42.07
N CYS A 559 -6.56 -25.87 -41.96
CA CYS A 559 -7.64 -25.83 -40.98
C CYS A 559 -7.22 -26.30 -39.59
N GLN A 560 -7.81 -25.70 -38.57
CA GLN A 560 -7.55 -26.01 -37.17
C GLN A 560 -8.81 -25.84 -36.33
N ASP A 561 -8.90 -26.55 -35.20
CA ASP A 561 -10.05 -26.47 -34.30
C ASP A 561 -10.15 -25.06 -33.70
N SER A 562 -11.35 -24.45 -33.72
CA SER A 562 -11.59 -23.11 -33.16
C SER A 562 -11.31 -23.03 -31.66
N ASN A 563 -11.28 -24.15 -30.95
CA ASN A 563 -10.88 -24.24 -29.54
C ASN A 563 -9.37 -24.42 -29.32
N SER A 564 -8.56 -24.40 -30.37
CA SER A 564 -7.11 -24.51 -30.23
C SER A 564 -6.50 -23.24 -29.63
N GLU A 565 -5.29 -23.35 -29.07
CA GLU A 565 -4.54 -22.20 -28.54
C GLU A 565 -4.01 -21.30 -29.67
N CYS A 566 -3.88 -19.98 -29.46
CA CYS A 566 -3.40 -19.05 -30.50
C CYS A 566 -2.07 -19.44 -31.16
N THR A 567 -1.23 -20.23 -30.49
CA THR A 567 0.09 -20.68 -30.98
C THR A 567 0.03 -21.59 -32.20
N VAL A 568 -1.13 -22.19 -32.49
CA VAL A 568 -1.29 -23.02 -33.71
C VAL A 568 -1.62 -22.19 -34.95
N PHE A 569 -2.03 -20.93 -34.77
CA PHE A 569 -2.32 -20.00 -35.84
C PHE A 569 -1.03 -19.34 -36.31
N ARG A 570 -0.88 -19.15 -37.62
CA ARG A 570 0.30 -18.55 -38.24
C ARG A 570 -0.07 -17.31 -39.04
N GLY A 571 0.42 -16.16 -38.57
CA GLY A 571 0.20 -14.86 -39.19
C GLY A 571 1.32 -13.88 -38.85
N ASP A 572 1.21 -12.69 -39.40
CA ASP A 572 2.04 -11.52 -39.10
C ASP A 572 1.27 -10.54 -38.19
N LYS A 573 1.85 -9.36 -37.95
CA LYS A 573 1.25 -8.27 -37.15
C LYS A 573 -0.10 -7.79 -37.65
N THR A 574 -0.49 -8.07 -38.90
CA THR A 574 -1.77 -7.65 -39.49
C THR A 574 -2.81 -8.77 -39.50
N THR A 575 -2.38 -10.02 -39.61
CA THR A 575 -3.26 -11.18 -39.75
C THR A 575 -3.54 -11.88 -38.42
N CYS A 576 -2.55 -12.02 -37.53
CA CYS A 576 -2.78 -12.60 -36.19
C CYS A 576 -3.87 -11.88 -35.38
N PRO A 577 -4.01 -10.54 -35.44
CA PRO A 577 -5.10 -9.85 -34.74
C PRO A 577 -6.53 -10.22 -35.18
N ASN A 578 -6.68 -10.85 -36.35
CA ASN A 578 -7.99 -11.27 -36.88
C ASN A 578 -8.41 -12.66 -36.41
N PHE A 579 -7.48 -13.45 -35.86
CA PHE A 579 -7.79 -14.79 -35.36
C PHE A 579 -8.38 -14.75 -33.95
N VAL A 580 -9.39 -15.60 -33.74
CA VAL A 580 -9.97 -15.91 -32.43
C VAL A 580 -9.84 -17.41 -32.20
N ALA A 581 -9.15 -17.78 -31.13
CA ALA A 581 -8.79 -19.15 -30.82
C ALA A 581 -9.13 -19.44 -29.34
N ASN A 582 -9.89 -20.49 -29.07
CA ASN A 582 -10.40 -20.82 -27.74
C ASN A 582 -11.12 -19.63 -27.06
N SER A 583 -11.93 -18.92 -27.84
CA SER A 583 -12.62 -17.67 -27.43
C SER A 583 -11.68 -16.52 -27.02
N LYS A 584 -10.37 -16.62 -27.29
CA LYS A 584 -9.38 -15.57 -27.02
C LYS A 584 -8.91 -14.94 -28.34
N LYS A 585 -8.80 -13.61 -28.36
CA LYS A 585 -8.21 -12.91 -29.50
C LYS A 585 -6.71 -13.22 -29.57
N CYS A 586 -6.19 -13.44 -30.77
CA CYS A 586 -4.76 -13.65 -30.99
C CYS A 586 -4.02 -12.34 -31.30
N TRP A 587 -2.70 -12.40 -31.22
CA TRP A 587 -1.78 -11.27 -31.39
C TRP A 587 -0.42 -11.71 -31.94
N SER A 588 0.29 -10.79 -32.59
CA SER A 588 1.70 -10.96 -32.98
C SER A 588 2.32 -9.59 -33.26
N THR A 589 3.62 -9.45 -33.00
CA THR A 589 4.44 -8.31 -33.42
C THR A 589 5.34 -8.66 -34.60
N SER A 590 5.29 -9.90 -35.10
CA SER A 590 6.17 -10.35 -36.18
C SER A 590 5.80 -9.71 -37.51
N GLU A 591 6.81 -9.21 -38.23
CA GLU A 591 6.66 -8.71 -39.61
C GLU A 591 6.49 -9.84 -40.63
N THR A 592 6.81 -11.07 -40.24
CA THR A 592 6.71 -12.26 -41.08
C THR A 592 5.70 -13.25 -40.50
N LYS A 593 5.21 -14.16 -41.33
CA LYS A 593 4.28 -15.21 -40.89
C LYS A 593 4.93 -16.12 -39.84
N ALA A 594 4.48 -16.01 -38.59
CA ALA A 594 4.97 -16.73 -37.44
C ALA A 594 3.81 -17.23 -36.55
N PRO A 595 4.04 -18.16 -35.61
CA PRO A 595 3.04 -18.54 -34.62
C PRO A 595 2.49 -17.33 -33.85
N CYS A 596 1.17 -17.18 -33.75
CA CYS A 596 0.54 -16.12 -32.98
C CYS A 596 0.61 -16.41 -31.47
N SER A 597 0.42 -15.40 -30.63
CA SER A 597 0.25 -15.52 -29.18
C SER A 597 -1.16 -15.09 -28.75
N ILE A 598 -1.55 -15.43 -27.52
CA ILE A 598 -2.77 -14.88 -26.91
C ILE A 598 -2.58 -13.37 -26.74
N ARG A 599 -3.58 -12.58 -27.15
CA ARG A 599 -3.60 -11.14 -26.92
C ARG A 599 -3.75 -10.84 -25.43
N LYS A 600 -2.89 -9.99 -24.91
CA LYS A 600 -2.90 -9.48 -23.54
C LYS A 600 -3.07 -7.98 -23.56
N CYS A 601 -3.59 -7.38 -22.48
CA CYS A 601 -3.66 -5.92 -22.36
C CYS A 601 -2.30 -5.25 -22.59
N SER A 602 -1.21 -5.87 -22.10
CA SER A 602 0.15 -5.38 -22.24
C SER A 602 0.64 -5.23 -23.69
N ASP A 603 -0.03 -5.88 -24.65
CA ASP A 603 0.37 -5.87 -26.05
C ASP A 603 0.03 -4.56 -26.76
N ASN A 604 -0.92 -3.77 -26.23
CA ASN A 604 -1.19 -2.42 -26.71
C ASN A 604 -0.40 -1.43 -25.86
N THR A 605 0.73 -0.97 -26.37
CA THR A 605 1.63 -0.04 -25.69
C THR A 605 1.37 1.43 -26.01
N THR A 606 0.42 1.72 -26.92
CA THR A 606 0.22 3.06 -27.48
C THR A 606 -1.13 3.69 -27.16
N ALA A 607 -2.11 2.92 -26.67
CA ALA A 607 -3.41 3.45 -26.26
C ALA A 607 -3.28 4.50 -25.16
N THR A 608 -4.07 5.57 -25.27
CA THR A 608 -4.09 6.69 -24.30
C THR A 608 -5.42 6.81 -23.56
N SER A 609 -6.43 6.00 -23.91
CA SER A 609 -7.75 6.02 -23.28
C SER A 609 -8.26 4.62 -22.90
N ASP A 610 -9.20 4.57 -21.94
CA ASP A 610 -9.91 3.32 -21.56
C ASP A 610 -10.73 2.76 -22.72
N THR A 611 -11.28 3.63 -23.57
CA THR A 611 -12.01 3.24 -24.78
C THR A 611 -11.10 2.51 -25.76
N ASP A 612 -9.89 3.01 -25.99
CA ASP A 612 -8.92 2.36 -26.90
C ASP A 612 -8.48 0.99 -26.35
N CYS A 613 -8.26 0.92 -25.04
CA CYS A 613 -7.87 -0.32 -24.37
C CYS A 613 -8.98 -1.37 -24.36
N SER A 614 -10.22 -0.97 -24.05
CA SER A 614 -11.37 -1.88 -24.07
C SER A 614 -11.71 -2.35 -25.49
N THR A 615 -11.52 -1.48 -26.50
CA THR A 615 -11.66 -1.85 -27.91
C THR A 615 -10.59 -2.87 -28.33
N PHE A 616 -9.35 -2.69 -27.86
CA PHE A 616 -8.24 -3.59 -28.14
C PHE A 616 -8.46 -5.00 -27.56
N LEU A 617 -8.84 -5.08 -26.28
CA LEU A 617 -9.21 -6.31 -25.59
C LEU A 617 -10.14 -6.00 -24.40
N GLU A 618 -11.28 -6.69 -24.33
CA GLU A 618 -12.25 -6.51 -23.24
C GLU A 618 -11.62 -6.86 -21.88
N GLY A 619 -11.94 -6.07 -20.85
CA GLY A 619 -11.30 -6.19 -19.53
C GLY A 619 -9.95 -5.46 -19.42
N CYS A 620 -9.53 -4.71 -20.44
CA CYS A 620 -8.35 -3.84 -20.38
C CYS A 620 -8.73 -2.36 -20.20
N VAL A 621 -7.86 -1.64 -19.50
CA VAL A 621 -7.97 -0.19 -19.25
C VAL A 621 -6.61 0.50 -19.45
N THR A 622 -6.57 1.82 -19.62
CA THR A 622 -5.31 2.57 -19.78
C THR A 622 -4.54 2.68 -18.47
N LYS A 623 -3.21 2.62 -18.56
CA LYS A 623 -2.25 2.95 -17.48
C LYS A 623 -1.48 4.25 -17.80
N GLY A 624 -2.14 5.20 -18.46
CA GLY A 624 -1.55 6.43 -18.98
C GLY A 624 -1.06 6.27 -20.42
N ALA A 625 -0.05 5.41 -20.63
CA ALA A 625 0.40 4.99 -21.96
C ALA A 625 0.42 3.45 -22.06
N GLY A 626 -0.39 2.93 -22.98
CA GLY A 626 -0.65 1.50 -23.13
C GLY A 626 -1.67 0.96 -22.13
N CYS A 627 -2.02 -0.32 -22.29
CA CYS A 627 -3.11 -0.94 -21.54
C CYS A 627 -2.63 -1.90 -20.43
N ILE A 628 -3.52 -2.14 -19.47
CA ILE A 628 -3.36 -3.06 -18.36
C ILE A 628 -4.70 -3.76 -18.06
N SER A 629 -4.67 -4.96 -17.46
CA SER A 629 -5.90 -5.65 -17.05
C SER A 629 -6.56 -4.95 -15.86
N VAL A 630 -7.89 -4.85 -15.87
CA VAL A 630 -8.68 -4.29 -14.75
C VAL A 630 -8.52 -5.08 -13.44
N SER A 631 -8.08 -6.33 -13.51
CA SER A 631 -7.87 -7.20 -12.34
C SER A 631 -6.52 -7.02 -11.65
N GLU A 632 -5.61 -6.22 -12.22
CA GLU A 632 -4.29 -5.99 -11.63
C GLU A 632 -4.39 -5.15 -10.34
N PRO A 633 -3.45 -5.31 -9.39
CA PRO A 633 -3.46 -4.55 -8.15
C PRO A 633 -3.24 -3.05 -8.39
N CYS A 634 -3.76 -2.18 -7.52
CA CYS A 634 -3.61 -0.72 -7.67
C CYS A 634 -2.15 -0.26 -7.88
N SER A 635 -1.18 -0.99 -7.32
CA SER A 635 0.26 -0.69 -7.46
C SER A 635 0.81 -0.81 -8.89
N SER A 636 0.10 -1.49 -9.80
CA SER A 636 0.54 -1.64 -11.20
C SER A 636 0.02 -0.52 -12.11
N TYR A 637 -0.83 0.37 -11.61
CA TYR A 637 -1.34 1.52 -12.35
C TYR A 637 -0.42 2.70 -12.15
N ILE A 638 0.00 3.32 -13.26
CA ILE A 638 0.86 4.50 -13.28
C ILE A 638 0.03 5.65 -13.85
N GLY A 639 0.03 6.79 -13.19
CA GLY A 639 -0.77 7.94 -13.60
C GLY A 639 -0.57 9.13 -12.67
N THR A 640 -1.22 10.25 -12.98
CA THR A 640 -1.26 11.42 -12.09
C THR A 640 -2.18 11.14 -10.90
N ILE A 641 -2.03 11.93 -9.83
CA ILE A 641 -2.85 11.83 -8.61
C ILE A 641 -4.35 11.84 -8.93
N ASP A 642 -4.77 12.68 -9.90
CA ASP A 642 -6.18 12.80 -10.27
C ASP A 642 -6.69 11.57 -11.05
N GLN A 643 -5.84 10.96 -11.89
CA GLN A 643 -6.16 9.72 -12.60
C GLN A 643 -6.31 8.54 -11.62
N CYS A 644 -5.47 8.47 -10.59
CA CYS A 644 -5.56 7.45 -9.54
C CYS A 644 -6.82 7.61 -8.66
N LYS A 645 -7.18 8.85 -8.30
CA LYS A 645 -8.40 9.15 -7.53
C LYS A 645 -9.68 8.73 -8.26
N LEU A 646 -9.77 8.99 -9.56
CA LEU A 646 -10.91 8.58 -10.39
C LEU A 646 -11.08 7.05 -10.42
N ARG A 647 -9.98 6.29 -10.46
CA ARG A 647 -10.00 4.82 -10.43
C ARG A 647 -10.39 4.25 -9.07
N GLN A 648 -9.92 4.84 -7.98
CA GLN A 648 -10.34 4.43 -6.62
C GLN A 648 -11.86 4.54 -6.46
N TYR A 649 -12.47 5.59 -6.99
CA TYR A 649 -13.93 5.77 -6.98
C TYR A 649 -14.68 4.69 -7.77
N ILE A 650 -14.17 4.29 -8.95
CA ILE A 650 -14.79 3.24 -9.80
C ILE A 650 -14.66 1.85 -9.15
N ILE A 651 -13.53 1.53 -8.51
CA ILE A 651 -13.34 0.26 -7.79
C ILE A 651 -14.30 0.16 -6.60
N MET A 652 -14.47 1.26 -5.83
CA MET A 652 -15.41 1.30 -4.70
C MET A 652 -16.86 1.11 -5.14
N GLN A 653 -17.26 1.63 -6.31
CA GLN A 653 -18.61 1.45 -6.87
C GLN A 653 -18.90 -0.01 -7.28
N LYS A 654 -17.91 -0.76 -7.78
CA LYS A 654 -18.10 -2.17 -8.17
C LYS A 654 -18.16 -3.13 -6.98
N TYR A 655 -17.48 -2.85 -5.89
CA TYR A 655 -17.52 -3.66 -4.66
C TYR A 655 -18.83 -3.53 -3.88
N GLN A 656 -19.74 -2.62 -4.25
CA GLN A 656 -21.08 -2.51 -3.67
C GLN A 656 -22.15 -3.32 -4.42
N MET A 657 -21.80 -4.05 -5.49
CA MET A 657 -22.74 -4.87 -6.28
C MET A 657 -22.46 -6.39 -6.23
N HIS A 658 -21.62 -6.85 -5.32
CA HIS A 658 -21.44 -8.26 -4.94
C HIS A 658 -21.47 -8.34 -3.42
#